data_AF-A0A8T2YQ55-F1
#
_entry.id   AF-A0A8T2YQ55-F1
#
_cell.length_a   1.000
_cell.length_b   1.000
_cell.length_c   1.000
_cell.angle_alpha   90.00
_cell.angle_beta   90.00
_cell.angle_gamma   90.00
#
_symmetry.space_group_name_H-M   'P 1'
#
loop_
_entity.id
_entity.type
_entity.pdbx_description
1 polymer ?
#
loop_
_entity_poly.entity_id
_entity_poly.type
_entity_poly.pdbx_seq_one_letter_code
_entity_poly.pdbx_strand_id
1 'polypeptide(L)'
;MEIQENQQDSLSETESNTSSTRIGYSGPLSGPLVTTTKKNSSKKSARFKDEEYVEITLDVRDDSVSVQNIKGGDSETAYLASQLGRKHPSLGSQLSIKLRQVSHELKRMTSSKRFDKYDRSKSGAARALKGLKFMTKNVGSEGWSEIEARFHELAVNGSLPKSKFGQCIGMKESSEFASELFDALARRRGITTPSIIKAELYEFWQQITDQRFDARLQTFFDMVDKDADGRITEEEVKEIIALSASANKLSKIQERAEEYAALIMEELDPDNLGFIKLYNLEMLLLQAPSQSTNLGTDSRVLSQLLSQKLVPTKDHNPIKRGYRGLSYFVEDNWKRIWVIGLWLAVCAALFTWKFVQYKHRAVFDVMGYCVTTAKGAAETLKFNMALILLPVCRNTITWLRSKTKLGMAVPFDDNINFHKVIALGIAIGVGLHAGAHLTCDFPRLLHATDDEYEPMEQFFGEDRPDDYWWFVKGTEGWTGVVMVVLMAVAYTLAQPWFRRNRLSLPKTLKKLTGFNAFWYSHHLFVIVYALFIIHGYYLYLSKKWYKKTTWMYLAVPILLYTCERLTRAFRSGYKTVRILKVAVYPGNVLALHMSKPQGFRYTSGQYVFVNCSAVSTFQWHPFSITSAPGDDYLSIHIRTLGDWTSQLKAVFSKVCQPASIHQSGLLRADMAQRDNQPSRLPRLLIDGPYGAPAQDYKKYDVLLLVGLGIGATPLISIVKDVLNNIKQQKEMEEGLVESGIKGSYRKPFATKRAYFYWVTREQGSFEWFRGVMNEVADYDQDRVIELHNYCTSVYEEGDARSALITMLQSLQHAKSGVDIVSETRVKTHFARPNWRKVFKHVAVNYPDQRVGVFYCGAPGLTGELRRLAQDFSRKTTTKFDFHKENF
;
A
#
# COMPACT_ATOMS: atom_id res chain seq x y z
N MET A 1 -42.03 2.06 -32.63
CA MET A 1 -43.12 1.15 -32.21
C MET A 1 -43.13 1.18 -30.69
N GLU A 2 -44.28 1.59 -30.15
CA GLU A 2 -44.57 2.20 -28.84
C GLU A 2 -44.01 1.47 -27.60
N ILE A 3 -43.37 2.18 -26.66
CA ILE A 3 -43.90 2.85 -25.44
C ILE A 3 -44.48 1.87 -24.41
N GLN A 4 -43.81 1.75 -23.26
CA GLN A 4 -44.48 1.76 -21.96
C GLN A 4 -43.51 2.18 -20.84
N GLU A 5 -43.76 3.36 -20.30
CA GLU A 5 -43.31 3.84 -18.99
C GLU A 5 -44.11 3.16 -17.89
N ASN A 6 -43.53 3.03 -16.68
CA ASN A 6 -44.34 3.10 -15.46
C ASN A 6 -43.54 3.60 -14.24
N GLN A 7 -43.85 4.86 -13.91
CA GLN A 7 -44.21 5.45 -12.61
C GLN A 7 -43.45 5.13 -11.30
N GLN A 8 -43.03 6.24 -10.69
CA GLN A 8 -42.88 6.50 -9.26
C GLN A 8 -44.16 6.23 -8.47
N ASP A 9 -44.01 5.76 -7.23
CA ASP A 9 -44.94 6.09 -6.15
C ASP A 9 -44.20 6.40 -4.85
N SER A 10 -44.52 7.58 -4.34
CA SER A 10 -44.29 8.09 -2.99
C SER A 10 -45.36 7.56 -2.04
N LEU A 11 -45.04 7.27 -0.78
CA LEU A 11 -46.03 7.37 0.31
C LEU A 11 -45.37 7.58 1.67
N SER A 12 -46.12 8.36 2.44
CA SER A 12 -45.81 9.18 3.60
C SER A 12 -46.07 8.50 4.94
N GLU A 13 -45.58 9.19 5.96
CA GLU A 13 -45.80 9.09 7.41
C GLU A 13 -47.13 8.48 7.89
N THR A 14 -47.03 7.70 8.98
CA THR A 14 -48.06 7.69 10.03
C THR A 14 -47.42 7.27 11.37
N GLU A 15 -47.69 8.09 12.38
CA GLU A 15 -47.29 7.96 13.77
C GLU A 15 -47.98 6.77 14.46
N SER A 16 -47.32 6.17 15.45
CA SER A 16 -48.04 5.70 16.65
C SER A 16 -47.15 5.70 17.89
N ASN A 17 -47.71 6.32 18.92
CA ASN A 17 -47.19 6.61 20.24
C ASN A 17 -46.84 5.35 21.06
N THR A 18 -45.72 5.39 21.79
CA THR A 18 -45.65 4.75 23.11
C THR A 18 -45.06 5.71 24.14
N SER A 19 -45.90 5.98 25.13
CA SER A 19 -45.74 6.85 26.29
C SER A 19 -44.63 6.39 27.23
N SER A 20 -43.74 7.32 27.64
CA SER A 20 -42.96 7.16 28.87
C SER A 20 -43.30 8.30 29.83
N THR A 21 -43.94 7.93 30.93
CA THR A 21 -44.30 8.76 32.06
C THR A 21 -43.06 9.10 32.89
N ARG A 22 -42.83 10.40 33.12
CA ARG A 22 -41.91 10.93 34.13
C ARG A 22 -42.46 10.67 35.53
N ILE A 23 -41.61 10.22 36.45
CA ILE A 23 -41.69 10.56 37.88
C ILE A 23 -40.28 10.89 38.34
N GLY A 24 -40.12 12.10 38.88
CA GLY A 24 -38.91 12.56 39.56
C GLY A 24 -39.00 12.34 41.06
N TYR A 25 -37.84 12.23 41.70
CA TYR A 25 -37.68 12.51 43.12
C TYR A 25 -36.41 13.33 43.31
N SER A 26 -36.62 14.54 43.81
CA SER A 26 -35.62 15.45 44.35
C SER A 26 -35.67 15.37 45.87
N GLY A 27 -34.53 15.34 46.55
CA GLY A 27 -34.46 15.64 47.98
C GLY A 27 -33.03 15.60 48.54
N PRO A 28 -32.64 16.51 49.45
CA PRO A 28 -31.27 17.06 49.53
C PRO A 28 -30.60 16.78 50.89
N LEU A 29 -29.34 17.21 51.09
CA LEU A 29 -28.85 17.71 52.39
C LEU A 29 -27.47 18.43 52.26
N SER A 30 -27.47 19.67 52.75
CA SER A 30 -26.42 20.69 52.87
C SER A 30 -25.37 20.33 53.96
N GLY A 31 -24.05 20.57 53.83
CA GLY A 31 -23.29 21.81 54.14
C GLY A 31 -22.72 21.81 55.59
N PRO A 32 -21.71 22.63 56.02
CA PRO A 32 -20.81 23.54 55.29
C PRO A 32 -19.30 23.47 55.71
N LEU A 33 -18.45 24.17 54.95
CA LEU A 33 -17.07 24.57 55.28
C LEU A 33 -17.04 25.78 56.24
N VAL A 34 -16.11 25.81 57.21
CA VAL A 34 -15.58 27.05 57.84
C VAL A 34 -14.06 26.93 58.05
N THR A 35 -13.40 28.05 57.78
CA THR A 35 -11.98 28.37 57.72
C THR A 35 -11.42 28.90 59.05
N THR A 36 -10.12 28.69 59.32
CA THR A 36 -9.07 29.69 59.65
C THR A 36 -7.99 29.13 60.59
N THR A 37 -6.71 29.19 60.17
CA THR A 37 -5.59 29.88 60.87
C THR A 37 -4.26 29.70 60.11
N LYS A 38 -3.31 30.59 60.40
CA LYS A 38 -2.24 31.15 59.56
C LYS A 38 -0.90 30.40 59.58
N LYS A 39 -0.15 30.61 58.47
CA LYS A 39 1.31 30.88 58.29
C LYS A 39 2.39 29.85 58.67
N ASN A 40 3.14 29.50 57.62
CA ASN A 40 4.61 29.38 57.45
C ASN A 40 5.48 28.43 58.30
N SER A 41 6.13 27.53 57.53
CA SER A 41 7.56 27.16 57.54
C SER A 41 8.04 25.90 58.27
N SER A 42 8.91 25.20 57.54
CA SER A 42 9.99 24.30 57.97
C SER A 42 9.74 22.78 58.01
N LYS A 43 10.71 22.12 57.36
CA LYS A 43 11.12 20.71 57.30
C LYS A 43 10.94 19.90 58.60
N LYS A 44 10.35 18.70 58.53
CA LYS A 44 11.04 17.38 58.67
C LYS A 44 10.06 16.20 58.82
N SER A 45 10.42 15.14 58.09
CA SER A 45 10.26 13.68 58.31
C SER A 45 8.87 13.08 58.57
N ALA A 46 8.49 12.16 57.67
CA ALA A 46 7.68 10.99 58.04
C ALA A 46 8.38 9.73 57.48
N ARG A 47 8.63 8.82 58.40
CA ARG A 47 9.31 7.52 58.30
C ARG A 47 8.40 6.55 57.53
N PHE A 48 8.89 5.94 56.45
CA PHE A 48 8.23 4.80 55.80
C PHE A 48 8.95 3.49 56.18
N LYS A 49 8.15 2.44 56.38
CA LYS A 49 8.53 1.10 56.81
C LYS A 49 9.54 0.46 55.84
N ASP A 50 10.52 -0.23 56.42
CA ASP A 50 11.49 -1.06 55.71
C ASP A 50 10.79 -2.21 54.96
N GLU A 51 10.89 -2.21 53.63
CA GLU A 51 10.79 -3.43 52.83
C GLU A 51 12.21 -3.86 52.44
N GLU A 52 12.48 -5.15 52.63
CA GLU A 52 13.76 -5.82 52.44
C GLU A 52 14.19 -5.77 50.97
N TYR A 53 15.27 -5.05 50.66
CA TYR A 53 15.84 -4.97 49.31
C TYR A 53 17.13 -5.78 49.22
N VAL A 54 17.22 -6.61 48.18
CA VAL A 54 18.44 -7.36 47.83
C VAL A 54 19.31 -6.48 46.94
N GLU A 55 20.53 -6.20 47.39
CA GLU A 55 21.52 -5.43 46.64
C GLU A 55 22.43 -6.39 45.86
N ILE A 56 22.50 -6.22 44.53
CA ILE A 56 23.36 -7.00 43.63
C ILE A 56 24.34 -6.06 42.95
N THR A 57 25.63 -6.25 43.20
CA THR A 57 26.71 -5.48 42.56
C THR A 57 27.29 -6.26 41.39
N LEU A 58 27.23 -5.66 40.19
CA LEU A 58 27.76 -6.23 38.95
C LEU A 58 28.99 -5.44 38.51
N ASP A 59 30.10 -6.14 38.22
CA ASP A 59 31.26 -5.57 37.55
C ASP A 59 31.18 -5.88 36.05
N VAL A 60 31.22 -4.83 35.22
CA VAL A 60 31.06 -4.89 33.77
C VAL A 60 32.36 -4.41 33.13
N ARG A 61 33.04 -5.31 32.42
CA ARG A 61 34.14 -4.96 31.51
C ARG A 61 33.79 -5.44 30.11
N ASP A 62 34.44 -4.86 29.10
CA ASP A 62 34.01 -4.86 27.69
C ASP A 62 33.52 -6.22 27.12
N ASP A 63 34.00 -7.36 27.65
CA ASP A 63 33.57 -8.70 27.20
C ASP A 63 33.01 -9.63 28.30
N SER A 64 32.72 -9.16 29.52
CA SER A 64 32.05 -9.99 30.56
C SER A 64 31.39 -9.20 31.70
N VAL A 65 30.32 -9.78 32.27
CA VAL A 65 29.67 -9.30 33.50
C VAL A 65 29.82 -10.35 34.60
N SER A 66 30.35 -9.95 35.76
CA SER A 66 30.47 -10.84 36.92
C SER A 66 29.76 -10.27 38.15
N VAL A 67 29.06 -11.12 38.90
CA VAL A 67 28.37 -10.75 40.16
C VAL A 67 29.38 -10.84 41.29
N GLN A 68 29.67 -9.73 41.97
CA GLN A 68 30.69 -9.68 43.01
C GLN A 68 30.13 -9.92 44.41
N ASN A 69 28.88 -9.52 44.68
CA ASN A 69 28.24 -9.75 45.98
C ASN A 69 26.71 -9.69 45.89
N ILE A 70 26.05 -10.50 46.72
CA ILE A 70 24.60 -10.49 46.96
C ILE A 70 24.41 -10.32 48.46
N LYS A 71 23.80 -9.21 48.90
CA LYS A 71 23.49 -8.99 50.32
C LYS A 71 21.97 -9.14 50.52
N GLY A 72 21.57 -10.09 51.36
CA GLY A 72 20.18 -10.32 51.77
C GLY A 72 19.40 -11.43 51.05
N GLY A 73 20.06 -12.32 50.29
CA GLY A 73 19.41 -13.48 49.64
C GLY A 73 19.55 -14.77 50.46
N ASP A 74 18.50 -15.59 50.46
CA ASP A 74 18.44 -16.94 50.98
C ASP A 74 19.35 -17.94 50.22
N SER A 75 19.76 -19.03 50.88
CA SER A 75 20.76 -19.99 50.37
C SER A 75 20.42 -20.61 49.00
N GLU A 76 19.14 -20.58 48.60
CA GLU A 76 18.65 -21.13 47.33
C GLU A 76 18.85 -20.16 46.15
N THR A 77 18.77 -18.84 46.40
CA THR A 77 19.05 -17.82 45.37
C THR A 77 20.54 -17.69 45.07
N ALA A 78 21.41 -17.90 46.08
CA ALA A 78 22.87 -17.97 45.88
C ALA A 78 23.29 -19.22 45.06
N TYR A 79 22.59 -20.35 45.21
CA TYR A 79 22.86 -21.57 44.45
C TYR A 79 22.47 -21.42 42.96
N LEU A 80 21.32 -20.80 42.68
CA LEU A 80 20.87 -20.52 41.30
C LEU A 80 21.79 -19.51 40.57
N ALA A 81 22.31 -18.51 41.28
CA ALA A 81 23.28 -17.57 40.71
C ALA A 81 24.64 -18.23 40.39
N SER A 82 25.07 -19.23 41.19
CA SER A 82 26.32 -19.95 40.97
C SER A 82 26.31 -20.85 39.72
N GLN A 83 25.12 -21.27 39.24
CA GLN A 83 24.97 -22.06 38.01
C GLN A 83 25.07 -21.22 36.73
N LEU A 84 24.92 -19.89 36.80
CA LEU A 84 25.05 -18.99 35.65
C LEU A 84 26.51 -18.70 35.25
N GLY A 85 27.49 -19.12 36.07
CA GLY A 85 28.90 -18.74 35.93
C GLY A 85 29.83 -19.70 35.18
N ARG A 86 29.35 -20.70 34.41
CA ARG A 86 30.28 -21.61 33.69
C ARG A 86 29.88 -21.96 32.24
N LYS A 87 30.71 -21.43 31.33
CA LYS A 87 31.06 -21.85 29.95
C LYS A 87 30.06 -21.62 28.81
N HIS A 88 30.51 -20.79 27.86
CA HIS A 88 30.04 -20.70 26.47
C HIS A 88 30.42 -21.92 25.64
N PRO A 89 29.58 -22.28 24.65
CA PRO A 89 30.09 -22.60 23.33
C PRO A 89 29.38 -21.79 22.21
N SER A 90 30.00 -21.73 21.03
CA SER A 90 29.63 -20.89 19.88
C SER A 90 28.24 -21.23 19.30
N LEU A 91 27.65 -20.29 18.55
CA LEU A 91 26.27 -20.35 18.00
C LEU A 91 25.95 -21.62 17.18
N GLY A 92 26.96 -22.27 16.58
CA GLY A 92 26.80 -23.53 15.87
C GLY A 92 26.53 -24.74 16.77
N SER A 93 26.95 -24.71 18.04
CA SER A 93 26.77 -25.84 18.96
C SER A 93 25.51 -25.74 19.83
N GLN A 94 24.92 -24.55 20.01
CA GLN A 94 23.66 -24.42 20.75
C GLN A 94 22.48 -25.07 20.01
N LEU A 95 22.50 -25.04 18.67
CA LEU A 95 21.51 -25.72 17.83
C LEU A 95 21.70 -27.24 17.88
N SER A 96 22.95 -27.74 17.82
CA SER A 96 23.22 -29.18 17.88
C SER A 96 23.00 -29.80 19.27
N ILE A 97 23.25 -29.05 20.34
CA ILE A 97 22.97 -29.49 21.72
C ILE A 97 21.45 -29.52 21.98
N LYS A 98 20.68 -28.54 21.48
CA LYS A 98 19.22 -28.57 21.56
C LYS A 98 18.60 -29.65 20.68
N LEU A 99 19.13 -29.90 19.48
CA LEU A 99 18.70 -31.01 18.61
C LEU A 99 18.97 -32.38 19.26
N ARG A 100 20.13 -32.55 19.93
CA ARG A 100 20.41 -33.77 20.70
C ARG A 100 19.51 -33.92 21.91
N GLN A 101 19.17 -32.82 22.60
CA GLN A 101 18.28 -32.84 23.75
C GLN A 101 16.82 -33.12 23.35
N VAL A 102 16.37 -32.59 22.21
CA VAL A 102 15.06 -32.86 21.60
C VAL A 102 14.97 -34.29 21.09
N SER A 103 16.01 -34.80 20.41
CA SER A 103 16.09 -36.20 19.97
C SER A 103 16.11 -37.17 21.16
N HIS A 104 16.78 -36.82 22.27
CA HIS A 104 16.79 -37.63 23.49
C HIS A 104 15.46 -37.60 24.24
N GLU A 105 14.75 -36.46 24.27
CA GLU A 105 13.40 -36.40 24.85
C GLU A 105 12.38 -37.16 23.98
N LEU A 106 12.48 -37.07 22.65
CA LEU A 106 11.68 -37.87 21.72
C LEU A 106 11.89 -39.36 21.94
N LYS A 107 13.15 -39.84 22.02
CA LYS A 107 13.46 -41.24 22.35
C LYS A 107 12.98 -41.66 23.73
N ARG A 108 13.00 -40.77 24.72
CA ARG A 108 12.54 -41.06 26.09
C ARG A 108 11.01 -41.13 26.20
N MET A 109 10.29 -40.36 25.38
CA MET A 109 8.83 -40.32 25.37
C MET A 109 8.22 -41.45 24.55
N THR A 110 8.85 -41.87 23.45
CA THR A 110 8.41 -43.03 22.66
C THR A 110 8.66 -44.37 23.36
N SER A 111 9.57 -44.43 24.34
CA SER A 111 9.86 -45.67 25.10
C SER A 111 8.99 -45.88 26.35
N SER A 112 8.16 -44.91 26.75
CA SER A 112 7.37 -44.99 27.99
C SER A 112 5.93 -45.47 27.71
N LYS A 113 5.62 -46.70 28.14
CA LYS A 113 4.31 -47.37 27.94
C LYS A 113 3.15 -46.87 28.82
N ARG A 114 3.26 -45.73 29.50
CA ARG A 114 2.14 -45.17 30.29
C ARG A 114 2.18 -43.65 30.25
N PHE A 115 1.07 -43.05 29.81
CA PHE A 115 0.80 -41.64 30.04
C PHE A 115 -0.68 -41.43 30.40
N ASP A 116 -0.90 -41.01 31.64
CA ASP A 116 -2.19 -40.53 32.14
C ASP A 116 -2.58 -39.20 31.50
N LYS A 117 -3.89 -39.01 31.37
CA LYS A 117 -4.56 -37.85 30.76
C LYS A 117 -4.37 -36.59 31.63
N TYR A 118 -3.36 -35.79 31.32
CA TYR A 118 -3.13 -34.51 32.00
C TYR A 118 -4.23 -33.48 31.70
N ASP A 119 -4.66 -32.74 32.74
CA ASP A 119 -5.55 -31.58 32.64
C ASP A 119 -4.78 -30.35 32.11
N ARG A 120 -5.22 -29.82 30.97
CA ARG A 120 -4.46 -28.93 30.06
C ARG A 120 -4.95 -27.47 30.05
N SER A 121 -5.51 -26.99 31.17
CA SER A 121 -6.07 -25.62 31.28
C SER A 121 -5.07 -24.49 31.64
N LYS A 122 -3.74 -24.75 31.73
CA LYS A 122 -2.75 -23.74 32.17
C LYS A 122 -2.00 -23.02 31.02
N SER A 123 -1.73 -21.73 31.28
CA SER A 123 -1.62 -20.61 30.32
C SER A 123 -0.51 -20.59 29.24
N GLY A 124 0.37 -21.60 29.17
CA GLY A 124 1.37 -21.72 28.09
C GLY A 124 0.82 -22.44 26.84
N ALA A 125 0.04 -23.51 27.04
CA ALA A 125 -0.56 -24.31 25.98
C ALA A 125 -1.74 -23.62 25.28
N ALA A 126 -2.39 -22.65 25.94
CA ALA A 126 -3.57 -21.94 25.43
C ALA A 126 -3.36 -21.17 24.11
N ARG A 127 -2.12 -20.84 23.74
CA ARG A 127 -1.81 -20.21 22.44
C ARG A 127 -1.57 -21.22 21.31
N ALA A 128 -1.02 -22.41 21.61
CA ALA A 128 -0.91 -23.52 20.67
C ALA A 128 -2.29 -24.17 20.40
N LEU A 129 -3.20 -24.11 21.38
CA LEU A 129 -4.57 -24.63 21.33
C LEU A 129 -5.55 -23.88 20.39
N LYS A 130 -5.09 -22.92 19.57
CA LYS A 130 -5.92 -22.21 18.57
C LYS A 130 -5.82 -22.77 17.14
N GLY A 131 -5.08 -23.86 16.92
CA GLY A 131 -4.87 -24.48 15.61
C GLY A 131 -6.07 -25.25 15.04
N LEU A 132 -5.98 -25.61 13.76
CA LEU A 132 -6.91 -26.47 12.99
C LEU A 132 -8.38 -26.01 12.89
N LYS A 133 -8.62 -24.72 12.73
CA LYS A 133 -9.97 -24.20 12.42
C LYS A 133 -10.33 -24.50 10.97
N PHE A 134 -11.41 -25.23 10.77
CA PHE A 134 -11.95 -25.51 9.43
C PHE A 134 -12.78 -24.34 8.87
N MET A 135 -13.24 -23.43 9.73
CA MET A 135 -13.99 -22.24 9.34
C MET A 135 -13.22 -20.96 9.64
N THR A 136 -13.19 -20.05 8.66
CA THR A 136 -12.59 -18.72 8.84
C THR A 136 -13.39 -17.89 9.85
N LYS A 137 -12.75 -16.94 10.54
CA LYS A 137 -13.41 -16.03 11.50
C LYS A 137 -14.68 -15.34 10.99
N ASN A 138 -14.77 -15.06 9.68
CA ASN A 138 -15.94 -14.41 9.12
C ASN A 138 -17.13 -15.37 8.97
N VAL A 139 -16.89 -16.64 8.63
CA VAL A 139 -17.94 -17.66 8.50
C VAL A 139 -18.27 -18.28 9.87
N GLY A 140 -17.33 -18.34 10.80
CA GLY A 140 -17.58 -18.78 12.17
C GLY A 140 -18.43 -17.79 12.99
N SER A 141 -18.59 -16.55 12.54
CA SER A 141 -19.56 -15.59 13.09
C SER A 141 -20.94 -15.66 12.42
N GLU A 142 -21.04 -16.33 11.26
CA GLU A 142 -22.31 -16.64 10.60
C GLU A 142 -22.88 -17.88 11.29
N GLY A 143 -23.95 -17.73 12.07
CA GLY A 143 -24.61 -18.83 12.76
C GLY A 143 -25.25 -19.84 11.80
N TRP A 144 -25.83 -20.92 12.35
CA TRP A 144 -26.53 -21.99 11.59
C TRP A 144 -27.43 -21.44 10.49
N SER A 145 -28.15 -20.37 10.81
CA SER A 145 -29.19 -19.74 9.99
C SER A 145 -28.71 -19.39 8.59
N GLU A 146 -27.45 -19.01 8.43
CA GLU A 146 -26.91 -18.65 7.12
C GLU A 146 -26.49 -19.87 6.30
N ILE A 147 -25.97 -20.91 6.95
CA ILE A 147 -25.70 -22.21 6.32
C ILE A 147 -27.00 -22.87 5.90
N GLU A 148 -28.02 -22.80 6.74
CA GLU A 148 -29.38 -23.27 6.49
C GLU A 148 -30.00 -22.55 5.28
N ALA A 149 -29.89 -21.22 5.20
CA ALA A 149 -30.33 -20.47 4.03
C ALA A 149 -29.61 -20.92 2.74
N ARG A 150 -28.28 -21.10 2.80
CA ARG A 150 -27.48 -21.63 1.68
C ARG A 150 -27.86 -23.06 1.30
N PHE A 151 -28.22 -23.90 2.27
CA PHE A 151 -28.72 -25.25 2.00
C PHE A 151 -30.01 -25.19 1.18
N HIS A 152 -30.97 -24.34 1.57
CA HIS A 152 -32.23 -24.17 0.84
C HIS A 152 -32.03 -23.66 -0.59
N GLU A 153 -31.02 -22.81 -0.83
CA GLU A 153 -30.67 -22.34 -2.17
C GLU A 153 -29.98 -23.41 -3.03
N LEU A 154 -29.13 -24.24 -2.43
CA LEU A 154 -28.24 -25.16 -3.16
C LEU A 154 -28.76 -26.59 -3.27
N ALA A 155 -29.69 -27.00 -2.40
CA ALA A 155 -30.24 -28.34 -2.36
C ALA A 155 -31.05 -28.67 -3.63
N VAL A 156 -30.96 -29.92 -4.06
CA VAL A 156 -31.76 -30.49 -5.15
C VAL A 156 -32.59 -31.62 -4.54
N ASN A 157 -33.91 -31.55 -4.68
CA ASN A 157 -34.86 -32.52 -4.11
C ASN A 157 -34.68 -32.75 -2.59
N GLY A 158 -34.38 -31.67 -1.83
CA GLY A 158 -34.19 -31.76 -0.37
C GLY A 158 -32.85 -32.34 0.08
N SER A 159 -31.92 -32.61 -0.84
CA SER A 159 -30.58 -33.12 -0.56
C SER A 159 -29.51 -32.17 -1.10
N LEU A 160 -28.39 -32.03 -0.39
CA LEU A 160 -27.24 -31.24 -0.81
C LEU A 160 -26.17 -32.16 -1.43
N PRO A 161 -25.87 -32.03 -2.72
CA PRO A 161 -24.79 -32.80 -3.36
C PRO A 161 -23.40 -32.43 -2.80
N LYS A 162 -22.50 -33.41 -2.73
CA LYS A 162 -21.09 -33.24 -2.32
C LYS A 162 -20.40 -32.07 -3.04
N SER A 163 -20.62 -31.93 -4.35
CA SER A 163 -20.04 -30.84 -5.16
C SER A 163 -20.43 -29.43 -4.70
N LYS A 164 -21.59 -29.28 -4.04
CA LYS A 164 -22.09 -28.02 -3.49
C LYS A 164 -21.81 -27.85 -1.99
N PHE A 165 -21.30 -28.88 -1.32
CA PHE A 165 -21.00 -28.85 0.11
C PHE A 165 -20.07 -27.69 0.48
N GLY A 166 -18.94 -27.56 -0.21
CA GLY A 166 -17.99 -26.46 0.01
C GLY A 166 -18.62 -25.08 -0.16
N GLN A 167 -19.58 -24.91 -1.08
CA GLN A 167 -20.28 -23.63 -1.27
C GLN A 167 -21.24 -23.33 -0.10
N CYS A 168 -21.89 -24.37 0.43
CA CYS A 168 -22.84 -24.28 1.54
C CYS A 168 -22.16 -23.91 2.87
N ILE A 169 -20.98 -24.48 3.17
CA ILE A 169 -20.23 -24.19 4.41
C ILE A 169 -19.28 -22.97 4.29
N GLY A 170 -19.34 -22.23 3.18
CA GLY A 170 -18.52 -21.02 2.99
C GLY A 170 -17.08 -21.27 2.53
N MET A 171 -16.73 -22.48 2.08
CA MET A 171 -15.44 -22.87 1.51
C MET A 171 -15.43 -22.82 -0.03
N LYS A 172 -15.97 -21.74 -0.61
CA LYS A 172 -16.15 -21.57 -2.08
C LYS A 172 -14.84 -21.65 -2.87
N GLU A 173 -13.74 -21.10 -2.34
CA GLU A 173 -12.43 -21.06 -3.03
C GLU A 173 -11.59 -22.35 -2.83
N SER A 174 -12.07 -23.32 -2.03
CA SER A 174 -11.33 -24.54 -1.68
C SER A 174 -12.25 -25.77 -1.71
N SER A 175 -12.92 -25.98 -2.84
CA SER A 175 -13.92 -27.05 -3.02
C SER A 175 -13.33 -28.46 -2.94
N GLU A 176 -12.10 -28.66 -3.42
CA GLU A 176 -11.37 -29.94 -3.31
C GLU A 176 -11.15 -30.30 -1.84
N PHE A 177 -10.56 -29.39 -1.07
CA PHE A 177 -10.37 -29.57 0.38
C PHE A 177 -11.70 -29.79 1.12
N ALA A 178 -12.76 -29.08 0.72
CA ALA A 178 -14.09 -29.27 1.30
C ALA A 178 -14.72 -30.63 0.93
N SER A 179 -14.38 -31.19 -0.23
CA SER A 179 -14.83 -32.51 -0.66
C SER A 179 -14.18 -33.60 0.18
N GLU A 180 -12.89 -33.46 0.52
CA GLU A 180 -12.21 -34.37 1.43
C GLU A 180 -12.73 -34.27 2.87
N LEU A 181 -13.04 -33.05 3.32
CA LEU A 181 -13.70 -32.84 4.60
C LEU A 181 -15.08 -33.52 4.63
N PHE A 182 -15.85 -33.44 3.54
CA PHE A 182 -17.13 -34.14 3.41
C PHE A 182 -16.93 -35.65 3.54
N ASP A 183 -15.97 -36.23 2.81
CA ASP A 183 -15.74 -37.67 2.83
C ASP A 183 -15.31 -38.16 4.22
N ALA A 184 -14.44 -37.42 4.91
CA ALA A 184 -14.05 -37.73 6.29
C ALA A 184 -15.25 -37.72 7.25
N LEU A 185 -16.11 -36.71 7.16
CA LEU A 185 -17.31 -36.58 8.00
C LEU A 185 -18.38 -37.64 7.68
N ALA A 186 -18.50 -38.01 6.40
CA ALA A 186 -19.42 -39.02 5.90
C ALA A 186 -18.96 -40.44 6.30
N ARG A 187 -17.66 -40.77 6.11
CA ARG A 187 -17.06 -42.04 6.53
C ARG A 187 -17.31 -42.32 8.01
N ARG A 188 -17.08 -41.31 8.85
CA ARG A 188 -17.28 -41.41 10.31
C ARG A 188 -18.73 -41.71 10.73
N ARG A 189 -19.70 -41.41 9.88
CA ARG A 189 -21.13 -41.62 10.12
C ARG A 189 -21.73 -42.75 9.28
N GLY A 190 -20.91 -43.47 8.50
CA GLY A 190 -21.39 -44.52 7.61
C GLY A 190 -22.26 -44.02 6.45
N ILE A 191 -22.17 -42.74 6.09
CA ILE A 191 -22.92 -42.15 4.98
C ILE A 191 -22.21 -42.53 3.67
N THR A 192 -22.84 -43.35 2.85
CA THR A 192 -22.28 -43.82 1.56
C THR A 192 -22.80 -43.02 0.36
N THR A 193 -23.82 -42.17 0.55
CA THR A 193 -24.42 -41.37 -0.51
C THR A 193 -23.62 -40.09 -0.79
N PRO A 194 -23.43 -39.69 -2.06
CA PRO A 194 -22.74 -38.46 -2.43
C PRO A 194 -23.59 -37.18 -2.22
N SER A 195 -24.58 -37.26 -1.33
CA SER A 195 -25.52 -36.19 -0.98
C SER A 195 -25.95 -36.34 0.47
N ILE A 196 -26.19 -35.22 1.15
CA ILE A 196 -26.63 -35.18 2.55
C ILE A 196 -27.93 -34.40 2.72
N ILE A 197 -28.74 -34.79 3.69
CA ILE A 197 -29.93 -34.04 4.10
C ILE A 197 -29.57 -32.93 5.10
N LYS A 198 -30.52 -32.03 5.36
CA LYS A 198 -30.34 -30.89 6.27
C LYS A 198 -29.89 -31.30 7.69
N ALA A 199 -30.43 -32.41 8.20
CA ALA A 199 -30.09 -32.93 9.52
C ALA A 199 -28.61 -33.38 9.59
N GLU A 200 -28.15 -34.12 8.59
CA GLU A 200 -26.75 -34.56 8.48
C GLU A 200 -25.81 -33.35 8.30
N LEU A 201 -26.20 -32.34 7.53
CA LEU A 201 -25.45 -31.09 7.40
C LEU A 201 -25.30 -30.37 8.75
N TYR A 202 -26.34 -30.40 9.61
CA TYR A 202 -26.28 -29.80 10.93
C TYR A 202 -25.24 -30.48 11.81
N GLU A 203 -25.21 -31.81 11.80
CA GLU A 203 -24.19 -32.57 12.52
C GLU A 203 -22.78 -32.31 12.01
N PHE A 204 -22.61 -32.21 10.68
CA PHE A 204 -21.33 -31.86 10.07
C PHE A 204 -20.88 -30.49 10.55
N TRP A 205 -21.79 -29.52 10.55
CA TRP A 205 -21.51 -28.16 11.02
C TRP A 205 -21.14 -28.11 12.50
N GLN A 206 -21.82 -28.85 13.37
CA GLN A 206 -21.48 -28.94 14.80
C GLN A 206 -20.06 -29.47 15.01
N GLN A 207 -19.64 -30.49 14.25
CA GLN A 207 -18.30 -31.04 14.35
C GLN A 207 -17.23 -30.07 13.82
N ILE A 208 -17.49 -29.44 12.67
CA ILE A 208 -16.58 -28.45 12.06
C ILE A 208 -16.38 -27.22 12.97
N THR A 209 -17.42 -26.83 13.72
CA THR A 209 -17.40 -25.66 14.62
C THR A 209 -16.93 -25.95 16.05
N ASP A 210 -16.67 -27.22 16.40
CA ASP A 210 -16.18 -27.60 17.72
C ASP A 210 -14.91 -26.78 18.05
N GLN A 211 -14.83 -26.26 19.27
CA GLN A 211 -13.71 -25.45 19.74
C GLN A 211 -12.59 -26.27 20.38
N ARG A 212 -12.85 -27.55 20.68
CA ARG A 212 -11.86 -28.46 21.27
C ARG A 212 -10.81 -28.84 20.24
N PHE A 213 -9.54 -28.68 20.63
CA PHE A 213 -8.39 -29.01 19.78
C PHE A 213 -8.40 -30.49 19.39
N ASP A 214 -8.63 -31.40 20.34
CA ASP A 214 -8.63 -32.85 20.10
C ASP A 214 -9.70 -33.26 19.07
N ALA A 215 -10.88 -32.63 19.12
CA ALA A 215 -11.94 -32.89 18.15
C ALA A 215 -11.55 -32.44 16.73
N ARG A 216 -10.90 -31.27 16.62
CA ARG A 216 -10.39 -30.75 15.34
C ARG A 216 -9.23 -31.55 14.80
N LEU A 217 -8.31 -31.98 15.67
CA LEU A 217 -7.18 -32.82 15.32
C LEU A 217 -7.66 -34.18 14.81
N GLN A 218 -8.64 -34.79 15.49
CA GLN A 218 -9.24 -36.02 15.00
C GLN A 218 -9.91 -35.81 13.64
N THR A 219 -10.70 -34.76 13.46
CA THR A 219 -11.30 -34.47 12.13
C THR A 219 -10.25 -34.22 11.05
N PHE A 220 -9.14 -33.56 11.40
CA PHE A 220 -8.03 -33.37 10.46
C PHE A 220 -7.33 -34.69 10.12
N PHE A 221 -7.12 -35.55 11.12
CA PHE A 221 -6.56 -36.88 10.93
C PHE A 221 -7.46 -37.75 10.05
N ASP A 222 -8.77 -37.78 10.34
CA ASP A 222 -9.78 -38.50 9.55
C ASP A 222 -9.83 -38.03 8.08
N MET A 223 -9.37 -36.80 7.78
CA MET A 223 -9.24 -36.29 6.42
C MET A 223 -7.98 -36.78 5.69
N VAL A 224 -6.90 -37.03 6.44
CA VAL A 224 -5.62 -37.50 5.89
C VAL A 224 -5.64 -39.02 5.72
N ASP A 225 -6.11 -39.73 6.74
CA ASP A 225 -6.29 -41.18 6.78
C ASP A 225 -7.49 -41.57 5.88
N LYS A 226 -7.20 -42.10 4.69
CA LYS A 226 -8.21 -42.42 3.67
C LYS A 226 -8.85 -43.78 3.89
N ASP A 227 -8.06 -44.75 4.34
CA ASP A 227 -8.49 -46.13 4.54
C ASP A 227 -9.01 -46.42 5.97
N ALA A 228 -8.90 -45.43 6.86
CA ALA A 228 -9.33 -45.46 8.25
C ALA A 228 -8.60 -46.52 9.09
N ASP A 229 -7.35 -46.86 8.73
CA ASP A 229 -6.53 -47.84 9.43
C ASP A 229 -5.82 -47.26 10.68
N GLY A 230 -5.93 -45.95 10.90
CA GLY A 230 -5.31 -45.24 12.02
C GLY A 230 -3.83 -44.93 11.81
N ARG A 231 -3.34 -45.06 10.58
CA ARG A 231 -1.96 -44.79 10.15
C ARG A 231 -2.03 -43.82 8.96
N ILE A 232 -0.98 -43.01 8.82
CA ILE A 232 -0.83 -42.08 7.71
C ILE A 232 0.44 -42.45 6.97
N THR A 233 0.29 -42.91 5.74
CA THR A 233 1.40 -43.25 4.83
C THR A 233 2.00 -42.02 4.18
N GLU A 234 3.18 -42.15 3.57
CA GLU A 234 3.84 -41.05 2.85
C GLU A 234 2.97 -40.53 1.68
N GLU A 235 2.28 -41.44 0.99
CA GLU A 235 1.36 -41.14 -0.10
C GLU A 235 0.18 -40.28 0.36
N GLU A 236 -0.40 -40.59 1.52
CA GLU A 236 -1.48 -39.81 2.11
C GLU A 236 -1.00 -38.43 2.56
N VAL A 237 0.21 -38.33 3.14
CA VAL A 237 0.85 -37.03 3.45
C VAL A 237 1.01 -36.20 2.19
N LYS A 238 1.53 -36.80 1.11
CA LYS A 238 1.71 -36.14 -0.19
C LYS A 238 0.39 -35.60 -0.74
N GLU A 239 -0.68 -36.39 -0.69
CA GLU A 239 -2.00 -35.99 -1.18
C GLU A 239 -2.55 -34.79 -0.40
N ILE A 240 -2.51 -34.83 0.93
CA ILE A 240 -3.03 -33.72 1.74
C ILE A 240 -2.17 -32.45 1.63
N ILE A 241 -0.85 -32.57 1.42
CA ILE A 241 0.00 -31.42 1.10
C ILE A 241 -0.43 -30.80 -0.23
N ALA A 242 -0.66 -31.62 -1.25
CA ALA A 242 -1.11 -31.13 -2.56
C ALA A 242 -2.47 -30.42 -2.48
N LEU A 243 -3.42 -30.98 -1.72
CA LEU A 243 -4.74 -30.37 -1.46
C LEU A 243 -4.61 -29.06 -0.68
N SER A 244 -3.78 -29.03 0.35
CA SER A 244 -3.50 -27.82 1.13
C SER A 244 -2.82 -26.75 0.26
N ALA A 245 -1.86 -27.13 -0.58
CA ALA A 245 -1.18 -26.24 -1.51
C ALA A 245 -2.15 -25.67 -2.56
N SER A 246 -3.02 -26.51 -3.13
CA SER A 246 -4.10 -26.10 -4.05
C SER A 246 -5.04 -25.08 -3.40
N ALA A 247 -5.54 -25.38 -2.18
CA ALA A 247 -6.43 -24.51 -1.43
C ALA A 247 -5.82 -23.12 -1.11
N ASN A 248 -4.50 -23.05 -0.93
CA ASN A 248 -3.74 -21.82 -0.65
C ASN A 248 -3.09 -21.18 -1.91
N LYS A 249 -3.33 -21.76 -3.10
CA LYS A 249 -2.79 -21.30 -4.39
C LYS A 249 -1.25 -21.29 -4.44
N LEU A 250 -0.63 -22.34 -3.90
CA LEU A 250 0.83 -22.53 -3.79
C LEU A 250 1.32 -23.59 -4.79
N SER A 251 1.33 -23.24 -6.08
CA SER A 251 1.61 -24.19 -7.17
C SER A 251 2.96 -24.91 -7.04
N LYS A 252 4.01 -24.22 -6.58
CA LYS A 252 5.33 -24.84 -6.39
C LYS A 252 5.35 -25.89 -5.29
N ILE A 253 4.58 -25.66 -4.23
CA ILE A 253 4.49 -26.62 -3.12
C ILE A 253 3.69 -27.84 -3.56
N GLN A 254 2.67 -27.63 -4.40
CA GLN A 254 1.92 -28.71 -5.03
C GLN A 254 2.82 -29.57 -5.94
N GLU A 255 3.68 -28.94 -6.77
CA GLU A 255 4.61 -29.65 -7.67
C GLU A 255 5.69 -30.46 -6.92
N ARG A 256 6.12 -30.01 -5.73
CA ARG A 256 7.14 -30.65 -4.89
C ARG A 256 6.57 -31.36 -3.67
N ALA A 257 5.29 -31.73 -3.70
CA ALA A 257 4.62 -32.34 -2.55
C ALA A 257 5.30 -33.62 -2.06
N GLU A 258 5.94 -34.38 -2.97
CA GLU A 258 6.69 -35.60 -2.66
C GLU A 258 7.95 -35.31 -1.82
N GLU A 259 8.77 -34.34 -2.22
CA GLU A 259 9.95 -33.91 -1.45
C GLU A 259 9.57 -33.45 -0.04
N TYR A 260 8.42 -32.77 0.09
CA TYR A 260 7.91 -32.28 1.36
C TYR A 260 7.26 -33.37 2.21
N ALA A 261 6.66 -34.39 1.60
CA ALA A 261 6.16 -35.56 2.31
C ALA A 261 7.32 -36.34 2.93
N ALA A 262 8.37 -36.61 2.16
CA ALA A 262 9.60 -37.24 2.65
C ALA A 262 10.22 -36.48 3.83
N LEU A 263 10.25 -35.13 3.77
CA LEU A 263 10.73 -34.30 4.88
C LEU A 263 9.90 -34.47 6.16
N ILE A 264 8.59 -34.64 6.05
CA ILE A 264 7.73 -34.89 7.22
C ILE A 264 7.94 -36.31 7.74
N MET A 265 8.05 -37.30 6.85
CA MET A 265 8.30 -38.69 7.23
C MET A 265 9.65 -38.84 7.94
N GLU A 266 10.70 -38.18 7.45
CA GLU A 266 12.04 -38.16 8.08
C GLU A 266 12.00 -37.64 9.53
N GLU A 267 11.12 -36.68 9.82
CA GLU A 267 11.00 -36.07 11.16
C GLU A 267 9.99 -36.78 12.06
N LEU A 268 8.92 -37.37 11.51
CA LEU A 268 7.81 -37.99 12.26
C LEU A 268 7.83 -39.51 12.32
N ASP A 269 8.66 -40.16 11.50
CA ASP A 269 8.89 -41.60 11.48
C ASP A 269 10.40 -41.89 11.56
N PRO A 270 11.05 -41.58 12.70
CA PRO A 270 12.49 -41.76 12.87
C PRO A 270 12.92 -43.23 12.84
N ASP A 271 11.99 -44.15 13.06
CA ASP A 271 12.20 -45.60 13.06
C ASP A 271 11.95 -46.23 11.67
N ASN A 272 11.60 -45.42 10.66
CA ASN A 272 11.36 -45.82 9.27
C ASN A 272 10.32 -46.95 9.13
N LEU A 273 9.22 -46.82 9.88
CA LEU A 273 8.09 -47.75 9.89
C LEU A 273 7.20 -47.62 8.63
N GLY A 274 7.35 -46.52 7.87
CA GLY A 274 6.57 -46.18 6.68
C GLY A 274 5.23 -45.52 6.98
N PHE A 275 4.94 -45.16 8.24
CA PHE A 275 3.67 -44.56 8.61
C PHE A 275 3.72 -43.72 9.90
N ILE A 276 2.84 -42.72 9.97
CA ILE A 276 2.70 -41.77 11.07
C ILE A 276 1.37 -42.03 11.79
N LYS A 277 1.38 -42.02 13.13
CA LYS A 277 0.15 -42.14 13.95
C LYS A 277 -0.33 -40.77 14.44
N LEU A 278 -1.59 -40.67 14.87
CA LEU A 278 -2.22 -39.44 15.37
C LEU A 278 -1.36 -38.67 16.39
N TYR A 279 -0.74 -39.35 17.35
CA TYR A 279 0.07 -38.70 18.39
C TYR A 279 1.37 -38.07 17.84
N ASN A 280 1.94 -38.60 16.75
CA ASN A 280 3.10 -38.00 16.08
C ASN A 280 2.71 -36.65 15.47
N LEU A 281 1.53 -36.58 14.86
CA LEU A 281 0.98 -35.34 14.30
C LEU A 281 0.62 -34.32 15.40
N GLU A 282 0.08 -34.79 16.53
CA GLU A 282 -0.21 -33.96 17.71
C GLU A 282 1.07 -33.27 18.22
N MET A 283 2.18 -34.01 18.34
CA MET A 283 3.46 -33.49 18.83
C MET A 283 3.97 -32.32 17.98
N LEU A 284 3.89 -32.42 16.65
CA LEU A 284 4.41 -31.37 15.75
C LEU A 284 3.49 -30.14 15.71
N LEU A 285 2.18 -30.34 15.69
CA LEU A 285 1.21 -29.24 15.71
C LEU A 285 1.24 -28.46 17.03
N LEU A 286 1.58 -29.13 18.14
CA LEU A 286 1.77 -28.49 19.45
C LEU A 286 3.11 -27.73 19.57
N GLN A 287 4.18 -28.19 18.89
CA GLN A 287 5.49 -27.53 18.91
C GLN A 287 5.63 -26.35 17.94
N ALA A 288 4.75 -26.27 16.92
CA ALA A 288 4.87 -25.34 15.79
C ALA A 288 4.87 -23.82 16.10
N PRO A 289 4.38 -23.28 17.25
CA PRO A 289 4.47 -21.85 17.51
C PRO A 289 5.34 -21.52 18.73
N SER A 290 6.65 -21.79 18.65
CA SER A 290 7.62 -21.21 19.61
C SER A 290 8.71 -20.33 18.97
N GLN A 291 8.88 -20.37 17.65
CA GLN A 291 9.94 -19.61 16.96
C GLN A 291 9.48 -18.30 16.30
N SER A 292 8.17 -18.06 16.11
CA SER A 292 7.70 -16.82 15.47
C SER A 292 7.51 -15.63 16.42
N THR A 293 7.87 -15.77 17.70
CA THR A 293 7.79 -14.65 18.65
C THR A 293 9.08 -14.45 19.44
N ASN A 294 10.12 -13.93 18.77
CA ASN A 294 11.02 -12.97 19.42
C ASN A 294 10.32 -11.64 19.76
N LEU A 295 8.98 -11.58 19.59
CA LEU A 295 8.06 -10.60 20.17
C LEU A 295 7.48 -11.06 21.53
N GLY A 296 7.94 -12.19 22.08
CA GLY A 296 7.29 -12.89 23.19
C GLY A 296 7.79 -12.49 24.58
N THR A 297 9.09 -12.26 24.75
CA THR A 297 9.71 -11.87 26.02
C THR A 297 9.36 -10.44 26.43
N ASP A 298 9.16 -9.55 25.46
CA ASP A 298 8.61 -8.21 25.73
C ASP A 298 7.10 -8.23 25.95
N SER A 299 6.38 -9.33 25.71
CA SER A 299 4.91 -9.30 25.66
C SER A 299 4.24 -9.03 27.02
N ARG A 300 4.88 -9.29 28.17
CA ARG A 300 4.33 -8.95 29.50
C ARG A 300 4.54 -7.47 29.84
N VAL A 301 5.74 -6.94 29.61
CA VAL A 301 6.05 -5.51 29.80
C VAL A 301 5.30 -4.66 28.78
N LEU A 302 5.27 -5.09 27.51
CA LEU A 302 4.44 -4.54 26.46
C LEU A 302 2.98 -4.66 26.88
N SER A 303 2.42 -5.81 27.28
CA SER A 303 1.00 -5.89 27.68
C SER A 303 0.62 -5.04 28.90
N GLN A 304 1.52 -4.84 29.86
CA GLN A 304 1.35 -3.89 30.97
C GLN A 304 1.43 -2.42 30.52
N LEU A 305 2.35 -2.06 29.61
CA LEU A 305 2.37 -0.75 28.95
C LEU A 305 1.17 -0.54 27.99
N LEU A 306 0.66 -1.62 27.39
CA LEU A 306 -0.46 -1.65 26.45
C LEU A 306 -1.81 -1.55 27.19
N SER A 307 -1.88 -1.87 28.49
CA SER A 307 -3.08 -1.74 29.33
C SER A 307 -3.21 -0.34 29.95
N GLN A 308 -2.10 0.40 30.07
CA GLN A 308 -2.11 1.83 30.38
C GLN A 308 -2.55 2.65 29.14
N LYS A 309 -3.88 2.65 28.92
CA LYS A 309 -4.68 3.62 28.14
C LYS A 309 -4.09 4.15 26.80
N LEU A 310 -4.19 3.33 25.77
CA LEU A 310 -4.56 3.79 24.41
C LEU A 310 -6.05 3.53 24.14
N VAL A 311 -6.89 3.69 25.17
CA VAL A 311 -8.35 3.73 24.99
C VAL A 311 -8.64 4.94 24.10
N PRO A 312 -9.39 4.79 22.99
CA PRO A 312 -9.86 5.94 22.24
C PRO A 312 -10.65 6.80 23.23
N THR A 313 -10.14 7.98 23.59
CA THR A 313 -10.97 9.00 24.23
C THR A 313 -12.02 9.38 23.20
N LYS A 314 -13.16 8.66 23.20
CA LYS A 314 -14.39 9.12 22.59
C LYS A 314 -14.82 10.31 23.44
N ASP A 315 -14.27 11.48 23.12
CA ASP A 315 -14.74 12.74 23.66
C ASP A 315 -16.24 12.82 23.33
N HIS A 316 -17.09 12.73 24.35
CA HIS A 316 -18.56 12.68 24.19
C HIS A 316 -19.14 14.01 23.68
N ASN A 317 -18.38 15.11 23.80
CA ASN A 317 -18.82 16.42 23.34
C ASN A 317 -18.59 16.59 21.82
N PRO A 318 -19.65 16.69 21.00
CA PRO A 318 -19.54 16.79 19.54
C PRO A 318 -18.86 18.10 19.10
N ILE A 319 -19.00 19.18 19.85
CA ILE A 319 -18.38 20.48 19.54
C ILE A 319 -16.87 20.41 19.77
N LYS A 320 -16.44 19.88 20.91
CA LYS A 320 -15.01 19.70 21.22
C LYS A 320 -14.35 18.73 20.22
N ARG A 321 -15.06 17.67 19.81
CA ARG A 321 -14.64 16.75 18.75
C ARG A 321 -14.55 17.44 17.38
N GLY A 322 -15.51 18.29 17.05
CA GLY A 322 -15.52 19.09 15.83
C GLY A 322 -14.35 20.08 15.78
N TYR A 323 -14.14 20.85 16.84
CA TYR A 323 -13.02 21.80 16.96
C TYR A 323 -11.68 21.08 16.88
N ARG A 324 -11.50 19.99 17.63
CA ARG A 324 -10.26 19.19 17.60
C ARG A 324 -10.04 18.56 16.23
N GLY A 325 -11.12 18.10 15.58
CA GLY A 325 -11.09 17.60 14.20
C GLY A 325 -10.67 18.67 13.19
N LEU A 326 -11.19 19.90 13.33
CA LEU A 326 -10.83 21.04 12.50
C LEU A 326 -9.37 21.46 12.74
N SER A 327 -8.95 21.55 14.00
CA SER A 327 -7.57 21.86 14.38
C SER A 327 -6.59 20.85 13.77
N TYR A 328 -6.85 19.55 13.89
CA TYR A 328 -6.03 18.53 13.23
C TYR A 328 -6.09 18.61 11.70
N PHE A 329 -7.24 18.93 11.11
CA PHE A 329 -7.35 19.09 9.67
C PHE A 329 -6.48 20.25 9.16
N VAL A 330 -6.51 21.39 9.88
CA VAL A 330 -5.68 22.56 9.59
C VAL A 330 -4.21 22.21 9.78
N GLU A 331 -3.83 21.59 10.89
CA GLU A 331 -2.43 21.19 11.15
C GLU A 331 -1.90 20.23 10.08
N ASP A 332 -2.68 19.21 9.71
CA ASP A 332 -2.32 18.22 8.70
C ASP A 332 -2.24 18.81 7.26
N ASN A 333 -3.00 19.88 6.97
CA ASN A 333 -3.17 20.40 5.60
C ASN A 333 -2.85 21.90 5.45
N TRP A 334 -2.18 22.52 6.41
CA TRP A 334 -2.01 23.99 6.45
C TRP A 334 -1.35 24.53 5.17
N LYS A 335 -0.35 23.82 4.62
CA LYS A 335 0.30 24.19 3.35
C LYS A 335 -0.66 24.22 2.16
N ARG A 336 -1.59 23.25 2.11
CA ARG A 336 -2.60 23.16 1.05
C ARG A 336 -3.62 24.28 1.20
N ILE A 337 -4.09 24.51 2.42
CA ILE A 337 -5.04 25.58 2.75
C ILE A 337 -4.43 26.94 2.38
N TRP A 338 -3.18 27.18 2.76
CA TRP A 338 -2.43 28.40 2.42
C TRP A 338 -2.36 28.64 0.91
N VAL A 339 -1.93 27.63 0.13
CA VAL A 339 -1.78 27.79 -1.33
C VAL A 339 -3.13 27.96 -2.03
N ILE A 340 -4.17 27.22 -1.60
CA ILE A 340 -5.52 27.38 -2.15
C ILE A 340 -6.10 28.76 -1.80
N GLY A 341 -5.93 29.19 -0.55
CA GLY A 341 -6.36 30.52 -0.10
C GLY A 341 -5.68 31.64 -0.88
N LEU A 342 -4.36 31.54 -1.09
CA LEU A 342 -3.61 32.50 -1.91
C LEU A 342 -4.10 32.53 -3.36
N TRP A 343 -4.31 31.35 -3.97
CA TRP A 343 -4.83 31.25 -5.33
C TRP A 343 -6.22 31.87 -5.49
N LEU A 344 -7.13 31.59 -4.55
CA LEU A 344 -8.48 32.17 -4.54
C LEU A 344 -8.44 33.69 -4.31
N ALA A 345 -7.58 34.18 -3.41
CA ALA A 345 -7.40 35.60 -3.16
C ALA A 345 -6.91 36.35 -4.41
N VAL A 346 -5.95 35.79 -5.14
CA VAL A 346 -5.47 36.37 -6.41
C VAL A 346 -6.58 36.37 -7.46
N CYS A 347 -7.34 35.27 -7.59
CA CYS A 347 -8.47 35.21 -8.52
C CYS A 347 -9.53 36.26 -8.19
N ALA A 348 -9.90 36.40 -6.92
CA ALA A 348 -10.87 37.41 -6.47
C ALA A 348 -10.36 38.83 -6.74
N ALA A 349 -9.10 39.13 -6.39
CA ALA A 349 -8.51 40.44 -6.63
C ALA A 349 -8.48 40.81 -8.13
N LEU A 350 -8.07 39.88 -9.00
CA LEU A 350 -8.04 40.10 -10.45
C LEU A 350 -9.45 40.28 -11.04
N PHE A 351 -10.41 39.47 -10.58
CA PHE A 351 -11.80 39.59 -10.99
C PHE A 351 -12.35 40.97 -10.59
N THR A 352 -12.22 41.36 -9.32
CA THR A 352 -12.70 42.65 -8.81
C THR A 352 -12.02 43.83 -9.49
N TRP A 353 -10.70 43.76 -9.71
CA TRP A 353 -9.96 44.81 -10.41
C TRP A 353 -10.51 45.05 -11.82
N LYS A 354 -10.73 43.99 -12.60
CA LYS A 354 -11.31 44.13 -13.95
C LYS A 354 -12.77 44.49 -13.94
N PHE A 355 -13.53 43.98 -12.98
CA PHE A 355 -14.92 44.33 -12.79
C PHE A 355 -15.08 45.84 -12.58
N VAL A 356 -14.32 46.41 -11.64
CA VAL A 356 -14.31 47.86 -11.37
C VAL A 356 -13.79 48.64 -12.58
N GLN A 357 -12.71 48.18 -13.22
CA GLN A 357 -12.19 48.83 -14.41
C GLN A 357 -13.23 48.97 -15.52
N TYR A 358 -14.02 47.92 -15.78
CA TYR A 358 -15.02 47.92 -16.85
C TYR A 358 -16.32 48.63 -16.44
N LYS A 359 -16.63 48.73 -15.14
CA LYS A 359 -17.74 49.54 -14.64
C LYS A 359 -17.58 51.04 -14.96
N HIS A 360 -16.34 51.52 -15.07
CA HIS A 360 -16.01 52.91 -15.39
C HIS A 360 -15.70 53.15 -16.88
N ARG A 361 -16.12 52.26 -17.78
CA ARG A 361 -15.94 52.43 -19.24
C ARG A 361 -17.30 52.62 -19.91
N ALA A 362 -17.31 53.34 -21.04
CA ALA A 362 -18.50 53.55 -21.87
C ALA A 362 -19.21 52.24 -22.32
N VAL A 363 -18.49 51.11 -22.34
CA VAL A 363 -19.08 49.78 -22.63
C VAL A 363 -20.05 49.31 -21.55
N PHE A 364 -19.93 49.83 -20.34
CA PHE A 364 -20.84 49.51 -19.25
C PHE A 364 -22.25 50.07 -19.48
N ASP A 365 -22.37 51.22 -20.15
CA ASP A 365 -23.66 51.90 -20.32
C ASP A 365 -24.63 51.05 -21.16
N VAL A 366 -24.09 50.27 -22.11
CA VAL A 366 -24.86 49.38 -23.00
C VAL A 366 -24.94 47.95 -22.45
N MET A 367 -23.79 47.37 -22.09
CA MET A 367 -23.70 45.95 -21.76
C MET A 367 -23.94 45.66 -20.26
N GLY A 368 -23.81 46.69 -19.40
CA GLY A 368 -24.05 46.63 -17.97
C GLY A 368 -23.14 45.67 -17.19
N TYR A 369 -23.68 45.01 -16.17
CA TYR A 369 -22.90 44.11 -15.32
C TYR A 369 -22.38 42.86 -16.04
N CYS A 370 -22.93 42.51 -17.19
CA CYS A 370 -22.53 41.34 -17.96
C CYS A 370 -21.13 41.49 -18.52
N VAL A 371 -20.77 42.64 -19.09
CA VAL A 371 -19.42 42.88 -19.59
C VAL A 371 -18.39 42.91 -18.45
N THR A 372 -18.76 43.47 -17.29
CA THR A 372 -17.86 43.49 -16.12
C THR A 372 -17.59 42.08 -15.59
N THR A 373 -18.61 41.21 -15.59
CA THR A 373 -18.50 39.81 -15.20
C THR A 373 -17.70 39.01 -16.22
N ALA A 374 -17.98 39.19 -17.52
CA ALA A 374 -17.29 38.52 -18.61
C ALA A 374 -15.80 38.87 -18.63
N LYS A 375 -15.44 40.14 -18.41
CA LYS A 375 -14.04 40.60 -18.41
C LYS A 375 -13.33 40.29 -17.10
N GLY A 376 -14.02 40.29 -15.96
CA GLY A 376 -13.51 39.75 -14.71
C GLY A 376 -13.15 38.27 -14.83
N ALA A 377 -14.05 37.46 -15.39
CA ALA A 377 -13.82 36.04 -15.65
C ALA A 377 -12.70 35.80 -16.69
N ALA A 378 -12.62 36.63 -17.73
CA ALA A 378 -11.53 36.56 -18.71
C ALA A 378 -10.14 36.77 -18.07
N GLU A 379 -10.04 37.66 -17.08
CA GLU A 379 -8.75 37.93 -16.42
C GLU A 379 -8.32 36.80 -15.49
N THR A 380 -9.27 36.20 -14.75
CA THR A 380 -8.98 34.99 -13.96
C THR A 380 -8.65 33.80 -14.86
N LEU A 381 -9.27 33.70 -16.05
CA LEU A 381 -8.92 32.70 -17.06
C LEU A 381 -7.49 32.86 -17.56
N LYS A 382 -7.03 34.08 -17.90
CA LYS A 382 -5.64 34.31 -18.31
C LYS A 382 -4.65 33.86 -17.23
N PHE A 383 -4.92 34.22 -15.97
CA PHE A 383 -4.08 33.80 -14.85
C PHE A 383 -4.08 32.28 -14.66
N ASN A 384 -5.25 31.63 -14.70
CA ASN A 384 -5.34 30.18 -14.52
C ASN A 384 -4.76 29.40 -15.71
N MET A 385 -4.92 29.88 -16.94
CA MET A 385 -4.27 29.35 -18.13
C MET A 385 -2.75 29.53 -18.06
N ALA A 386 -2.23 30.62 -17.49
CA ALA A 386 -0.81 30.75 -17.20
C ALA A 386 -0.33 29.74 -16.13
N LEU A 387 -1.06 29.66 -15.02
CA LEU A 387 -0.68 28.88 -13.84
C LEU A 387 -0.74 27.37 -14.08
N ILE A 388 -1.67 26.86 -14.91
CA ILE A 388 -1.89 25.42 -15.11
C ILE A 388 -0.67 24.67 -15.71
N LEU A 389 0.22 25.40 -16.40
CA LEU A 389 1.48 24.86 -16.96
C LEU A 389 2.55 24.61 -15.89
N LEU A 390 2.58 25.40 -14.81
CA LEU A 390 3.64 25.29 -13.80
C LEU A 390 3.63 23.95 -13.05
N PRO A 391 2.48 23.40 -12.60
CA PRO A 391 2.47 22.12 -11.90
C PRO A 391 2.92 20.93 -12.75
N VAL A 392 2.80 21.02 -14.08
CA VAL A 392 3.25 19.96 -15.01
C VAL A 392 4.72 20.10 -15.42
N CYS A 393 5.39 21.17 -14.98
CA CYS A 393 6.83 21.36 -15.13
C CYS A 393 7.62 20.53 -14.08
N ARG A 394 7.69 19.21 -14.27
CA ARG A 394 8.20 18.23 -13.29
C ARG A 394 9.66 18.46 -12.90
N ASN A 395 10.53 18.82 -13.84
CA ASN A 395 11.94 19.06 -13.52
C ASN A 395 12.07 20.32 -12.65
N THR A 396 11.35 21.37 -13.03
CA THR A 396 11.31 22.65 -12.29
C THR A 396 10.75 22.45 -10.88
N ILE A 397 9.63 21.73 -10.75
CA ILE A 397 9.02 21.40 -9.45
C ILE A 397 9.96 20.56 -8.59
N THR A 398 10.63 19.56 -9.18
CA THR A 398 11.59 18.73 -8.45
C THR A 398 12.79 19.54 -7.96
N TRP A 399 13.29 20.47 -8.80
CA TRP A 399 14.36 21.38 -8.45
C TRP A 399 13.94 22.34 -7.33
N LEU A 400 12.77 22.99 -7.44
CA LEU A 400 12.21 23.84 -6.40
C LEU A 400 12.07 23.08 -5.07
N ARG A 401 11.55 21.86 -5.10
CA ARG A 401 11.38 21.01 -3.91
C ARG A 401 12.70 20.65 -3.24
N SER A 402 13.74 20.32 -4.02
CA SER A 402 14.99 19.72 -3.50
C SER A 402 16.11 20.71 -3.25
N LYS A 403 16.16 21.82 -3.99
CA LYS A 403 17.25 22.81 -3.91
C LYS A 403 16.86 24.08 -3.17
N THR A 404 15.57 24.37 -3.01
CA THR A 404 15.10 25.58 -2.34
C THR A 404 14.40 25.26 -1.02
N LYS A 405 14.33 26.25 -0.13
CA LYS A 405 13.56 26.17 1.12
C LYS A 405 12.04 26.31 0.90
N LEU A 406 11.60 26.47 -0.36
CA LEU A 406 10.21 26.73 -0.70
C LEU A 406 9.28 25.53 -0.39
N GLY A 407 9.82 24.31 -0.33
CA GLY A 407 9.08 23.10 0.10
C GLY A 407 8.60 23.15 1.56
N MET A 408 9.10 24.09 2.38
CA MET A 408 8.57 24.32 3.72
C MET A 408 7.18 24.97 3.68
N ALA A 409 6.90 25.82 2.69
CA ALA A 409 5.63 26.53 2.55
C ALA A 409 4.71 25.95 1.47
N VAL A 410 5.27 25.34 0.42
CA VAL A 410 4.51 24.85 -0.76
C VAL A 410 4.53 23.32 -0.82
N PRO A 411 3.37 22.64 -0.93
CA PRO A 411 3.29 21.19 -1.04
C PRO A 411 3.51 20.73 -2.49
N PHE A 412 4.75 20.74 -2.96
CA PHE A 412 5.10 20.40 -4.35
C PHE A 412 4.70 18.99 -4.79
N ASP A 413 4.56 18.04 -3.87
CA ASP A 413 4.14 16.66 -4.19
C ASP A 413 2.65 16.57 -4.60
N ASP A 414 1.87 17.61 -4.33
CA ASP A 414 0.47 17.73 -4.76
C ASP A 414 0.31 18.52 -6.07
N ASN A 415 1.39 18.77 -6.82
CA ASN A 415 1.35 19.55 -8.07
C ASN A 415 0.26 19.08 -9.04
N ILE A 416 0.10 17.78 -9.29
CA ILE A 416 -0.93 17.24 -10.18
C ILE A 416 -2.34 17.36 -9.58
N ASN A 417 -2.48 17.33 -8.25
CA ASN A 417 -3.77 17.60 -7.61
C ASN A 417 -4.13 19.09 -7.76
N PHE A 418 -3.16 19.98 -7.59
CA PHE A 418 -3.34 21.41 -7.83
C PHE A 418 -3.66 21.73 -9.29
N HIS A 419 -3.02 21.07 -10.27
CA HIS A 419 -3.36 21.16 -11.70
C HIS A 419 -4.85 20.87 -11.96
N LYS A 420 -5.43 19.85 -11.31
CA LYS A 420 -6.87 19.53 -11.44
C LYS A 420 -7.77 20.61 -10.83
N VAL A 421 -7.37 21.18 -9.69
CA VAL A 421 -8.10 22.29 -9.04
C VAL A 421 -8.10 23.52 -9.95
N ILE A 422 -6.96 23.86 -10.55
CA ILE A 422 -6.87 24.96 -11.53
C ILE A 422 -7.73 24.65 -12.76
N ALA A 423 -7.73 23.42 -13.27
CA ALA A 423 -8.58 23.02 -14.39
C ALA A 423 -10.08 23.21 -14.09
N LEU A 424 -10.51 22.92 -12.86
CA LEU A 424 -11.87 23.23 -12.41
C LEU A 424 -12.13 24.75 -12.38
N GLY A 425 -11.17 25.54 -11.88
CA GLY A 425 -11.23 27.00 -11.91
C GLY A 425 -11.33 27.57 -13.33
N ILE A 426 -10.62 26.97 -14.29
CA ILE A 426 -10.73 27.31 -15.71
C ILE A 426 -12.13 26.97 -16.24
N ALA A 427 -12.68 25.80 -15.92
CA ALA A 427 -14.03 25.43 -16.37
C ALA A 427 -15.10 26.42 -15.86
N ILE A 428 -15.01 26.81 -14.58
CA ILE A 428 -15.90 27.83 -13.98
C ILE A 428 -15.69 29.19 -14.66
N GLY A 429 -14.44 29.60 -14.87
CA GLY A 429 -14.11 30.86 -15.56
C GLY A 429 -14.63 30.90 -16.99
N VAL A 430 -14.52 29.80 -17.75
CA VAL A 430 -15.05 29.66 -19.11
C VAL A 430 -16.57 29.77 -19.09
N GLY A 431 -17.23 29.08 -18.15
CA GLY A 431 -18.69 29.16 -17.99
C GLY A 431 -19.17 30.58 -17.71
N LEU A 432 -18.51 31.31 -16.81
CA LEU A 432 -18.84 32.71 -16.51
C LEU A 432 -18.53 33.64 -17.70
N HIS A 433 -17.39 33.47 -18.35
CA HIS A 433 -16.96 34.31 -19.47
C HIS A 433 -17.83 34.11 -20.72
N ALA A 434 -17.93 32.88 -21.21
CA ALA A 434 -18.71 32.54 -22.39
C ALA A 434 -20.21 32.68 -22.12
N GLY A 435 -20.68 32.29 -20.93
CA GLY A 435 -22.07 32.46 -20.52
C GLY A 435 -22.49 33.92 -20.49
N ALA A 436 -21.72 34.80 -19.85
CA ALA A 436 -22.03 36.23 -19.84
C ALA A 436 -22.01 36.85 -21.26
N HIS A 437 -21.08 36.43 -22.12
CA HIS A 437 -21.04 36.87 -23.50
C HIS A 437 -22.28 36.43 -24.30
N LEU A 438 -22.61 35.14 -24.27
CA LEU A 438 -23.68 34.54 -25.07
C LEU A 438 -25.08 34.86 -24.57
N THR A 439 -25.29 34.95 -23.26
CA THR A 439 -26.65 35.06 -22.68
C THR A 439 -27.05 36.48 -22.32
N CYS A 440 -26.11 37.42 -22.26
CA CYS A 440 -26.41 38.76 -21.80
C CYS A 440 -25.77 39.86 -22.66
N ASP A 441 -24.45 39.82 -22.87
CA ASP A 441 -23.74 40.86 -23.62
C ASP A 441 -24.20 40.97 -25.08
N PHE A 442 -24.17 39.87 -25.83
CA PHE A 442 -24.62 39.86 -27.23
C PHE A 442 -26.11 40.22 -27.37
N PRO A 443 -27.05 39.63 -26.59
CA PRO A 443 -28.46 40.01 -26.73
C PRO A 443 -28.70 41.48 -26.35
N ARG A 444 -28.01 42.04 -25.34
CA ARG A 444 -28.11 43.48 -25.03
C ARG A 444 -27.61 44.36 -26.17
N LEU A 445 -26.51 43.96 -26.82
CA LEU A 445 -25.96 44.70 -27.95
C LEU A 445 -26.86 44.63 -29.19
N LEU A 446 -27.51 43.49 -29.44
CA LEU A 446 -28.46 43.30 -30.55
C LEU A 446 -29.78 44.05 -30.34
N HIS A 447 -30.19 44.29 -29.09
CA HIS A 447 -31.46 44.94 -28.75
C HIS A 447 -31.32 46.41 -28.32
N ALA A 448 -30.11 46.96 -28.28
CA ALA A 448 -29.86 48.37 -27.97
C ALA A 448 -30.47 49.29 -29.06
N THR A 449 -31.06 50.42 -28.67
CA THR A 449 -31.50 51.45 -29.63
C THR A 449 -30.28 52.11 -30.29
N ASP A 450 -30.46 52.79 -31.43
CA ASP A 450 -29.35 53.43 -32.15
C ASP A 450 -28.64 54.48 -31.26
N ASP A 451 -29.39 55.24 -30.46
CA ASP A 451 -28.85 56.18 -29.45
C ASP A 451 -28.06 55.47 -28.34
N GLU A 452 -28.51 54.29 -27.90
CA GLU A 452 -27.80 53.49 -26.89
C GLU A 452 -26.54 52.82 -27.48
N TYR A 453 -26.50 52.59 -28.80
CA TYR A 453 -25.38 51.94 -29.49
C TYR A 453 -24.21 52.87 -29.81
N GLU A 454 -24.43 54.19 -29.90
CA GLU A 454 -23.40 55.21 -30.23
C GLU A 454 -22.03 54.98 -29.53
N PRO A 455 -21.96 54.64 -28.21
CA PRO A 455 -20.65 54.42 -27.56
C PRO A 455 -19.89 53.19 -28.08
N MET A 456 -20.58 52.27 -28.76
CA MET A 456 -20.08 50.96 -29.22
C MET A 456 -19.48 51.00 -30.63
N GLU A 457 -19.75 52.05 -31.41
CA GLU A 457 -19.26 52.21 -32.79
C GLU A 457 -17.75 52.06 -32.89
N GLN A 458 -17.02 52.67 -31.94
CA GLN A 458 -15.56 52.60 -31.87
C GLN A 458 -15.01 51.16 -31.73
N PHE A 459 -15.84 50.20 -31.29
CA PHE A 459 -15.48 48.81 -31.05
C PHE A 459 -16.02 47.87 -32.13
N PHE A 460 -17.29 48.04 -32.53
CA PHE A 460 -18.02 47.10 -33.38
C PHE A 460 -18.33 47.61 -34.80
N GLY A 461 -18.12 48.90 -35.09
CA GLY A 461 -18.44 49.53 -36.38
C GLY A 461 -19.69 50.41 -36.31
N GLU A 462 -19.91 51.24 -37.34
CA GLU A 462 -21.05 52.17 -37.44
C GLU A 462 -22.39 51.42 -37.43
N ASP A 463 -22.48 50.31 -38.17
CA ASP A 463 -23.68 49.47 -38.16
C ASP A 463 -23.69 48.51 -36.97
N ARG A 464 -24.84 48.43 -36.28
CA ARG A 464 -25.08 47.44 -35.23
C ARG A 464 -25.06 46.02 -35.82
N PRO A 465 -24.45 45.03 -35.14
CA PRO A 465 -24.51 43.64 -35.58
C PRO A 465 -25.96 43.15 -35.76
N ASP A 466 -26.24 42.46 -36.86
CA ASP A 466 -27.61 42.01 -37.19
C ASP A 466 -28.04 40.76 -36.41
N ASP A 467 -27.09 39.87 -36.12
CA ASP A 467 -27.37 38.57 -35.53
C ASP A 467 -26.19 37.99 -34.72
N TYR A 468 -26.45 36.87 -34.03
CA TYR A 468 -25.41 36.13 -33.31
C TYR A 468 -24.28 35.63 -34.23
N TRP A 469 -24.59 35.38 -35.49
CA TRP A 469 -23.64 34.83 -36.45
C TRP A 469 -22.52 35.82 -36.77
N TRP A 470 -22.78 37.13 -36.71
CA TRP A 470 -21.77 38.17 -36.77
C TRP A 470 -20.68 37.97 -35.70
N PHE A 471 -21.07 37.75 -34.44
CA PHE A 471 -20.12 37.52 -33.34
C PHE A 471 -19.37 36.19 -33.51
N VAL A 472 -20.06 35.13 -33.94
CA VAL A 472 -19.46 33.80 -34.13
C VAL A 472 -18.45 33.80 -35.28
N LYS A 473 -18.73 34.50 -36.39
CA LYS A 473 -17.80 34.68 -37.53
C LYS A 473 -16.60 35.54 -37.15
N GLY A 474 -16.78 36.48 -36.23
CA GLY A 474 -15.69 37.29 -35.68
C GLY A 474 -14.56 36.43 -35.10
N THR A 475 -13.33 36.93 -35.17
CA THR A 475 -12.15 36.17 -34.73
C THR A 475 -12.25 35.69 -33.29
N GLU A 476 -12.88 36.47 -32.41
CA GLU A 476 -13.11 36.10 -31.01
C GLU A 476 -14.14 34.98 -30.83
N GLY A 477 -15.20 34.99 -31.63
CA GLY A 477 -16.28 34.01 -31.57
C GLY A 477 -15.81 32.62 -31.97
N TRP A 478 -15.33 32.44 -33.20
CA TRP A 478 -14.95 31.10 -33.67
C TRP A 478 -13.76 30.53 -32.88
N THR A 479 -12.78 31.37 -32.52
CA THR A 479 -11.66 30.90 -31.67
C THR A 479 -12.15 30.48 -30.30
N GLY A 480 -13.08 31.24 -29.69
CA GLY A 480 -13.72 30.91 -28.42
C GLY A 480 -14.45 29.57 -28.48
N VAL A 481 -15.33 29.38 -29.47
CA VAL A 481 -16.11 28.16 -29.64
C VAL A 481 -15.21 26.94 -29.85
N VAL A 482 -14.21 27.03 -30.74
CA VAL A 482 -13.27 25.93 -30.99
C VAL A 482 -12.49 25.59 -29.73
N MET A 483 -11.99 26.59 -28.99
CA MET A 483 -11.31 26.35 -27.71
C MET A 483 -12.20 25.62 -26.70
N VAL A 484 -13.45 26.06 -26.52
CA VAL A 484 -14.41 25.45 -25.59
C VAL A 484 -14.67 23.98 -25.96
N VAL A 485 -14.89 23.68 -27.24
CA VAL A 485 -15.11 22.30 -27.72
C VAL A 485 -13.89 21.42 -27.45
N LEU A 486 -12.69 21.87 -27.82
CA LEU A 486 -11.45 21.11 -27.59
C LEU A 486 -11.19 20.89 -26.10
N MET A 487 -11.43 21.91 -25.28
CA MET A 487 -11.28 21.81 -23.82
C MET A 487 -12.32 20.90 -23.19
N ALA A 488 -13.57 20.89 -23.66
CA ALA A 488 -14.60 19.98 -23.20
C ALA A 488 -14.23 18.51 -23.50
N VAL A 489 -13.72 18.23 -24.70
CA VAL A 489 -13.22 16.90 -25.07
C VAL A 489 -12.02 16.49 -24.19
N ALA A 490 -11.06 17.39 -23.99
CA ALA A 490 -9.90 17.10 -23.15
C ALA A 490 -10.29 16.89 -21.67
N TYR A 491 -11.22 17.69 -21.14
CA TYR A 491 -11.66 17.63 -19.75
C TYR A 491 -12.46 16.35 -19.45
N THR A 492 -13.36 15.96 -20.35
CA THR A 492 -14.17 14.73 -20.23
C THR A 492 -13.29 13.48 -20.27
N LEU A 493 -12.39 13.38 -21.25
CA LEU A 493 -11.48 12.23 -21.39
C LEU A 493 -10.40 12.17 -20.28
N ALA A 494 -10.09 13.30 -19.63
CA ALA A 494 -9.20 13.34 -18.48
C ALA A 494 -9.84 12.81 -17.17
N GLN A 495 -11.18 12.70 -17.11
CA GLN A 495 -11.85 12.21 -15.90
C GLN A 495 -11.44 10.77 -15.57
N PRO A 496 -11.35 10.40 -14.27
CA PRO A 496 -10.89 9.08 -13.85
C PRO A 496 -11.69 7.92 -14.44
N TRP A 497 -12.97 8.13 -14.74
CA TRP A 497 -13.88 7.09 -15.22
C TRP A 497 -13.57 6.72 -16.68
N PHE A 498 -13.35 7.73 -17.54
CA PHE A 498 -12.96 7.55 -18.94
C PHE A 498 -11.50 7.11 -19.08
N ARG A 499 -10.58 7.78 -18.37
CA ARG A 499 -9.14 7.47 -18.44
C ARG A 499 -8.79 6.05 -17.95
N ARG A 500 -9.51 5.56 -16.93
CA ARG A 500 -9.30 4.19 -16.38
C ARG A 500 -10.23 3.14 -17.00
N ASN A 501 -10.99 3.50 -18.04
CA ASN A 501 -11.92 2.59 -18.72
C ASN A 501 -12.87 1.85 -17.75
N ARG A 502 -13.44 2.58 -16.78
CA ARG A 502 -14.36 2.02 -15.78
C ARG A 502 -15.82 2.01 -16.22
N LEU A 503 -16.15 2.71 -17.30
CA LEU A 503 -17.49 2.72 -17.89
C LEU A 503 -17.64 1.51 -18.82
N SER A 504 -18.69 0.74 -18.66
CA SER A 504 -19.07 -0.34 -19.58
C SER A 504 -19.70 0.23 -20.84
N LEU A 505 -18.87 0.79 -21.73
CA LEU A 505 -19.32 1.33 -23.01
C LEU A 505 -19.36 0.26 -24.12
N PRO A 506 -20.20 0.45 -25.16
CA PRO A 506 -20.19 -0.38 -26.38
C PRO A 506 -18.79 -0.52 -26.99
N LYS A 507 -18.52 -1.65 -27.66
CA LYS A 507 -17.17 -2.00 -28.19
C LYS A 507 -16.56 -0.92 -29.09
N THR A 508 -17.38 -0.18 -29.84
CA THR A 508 -16.95 0.91 -30.72
C THR A 508 -16.43 2.12 -29.94
N LEU A 509 -17.15 2.54 -28.90
CA LEU A 509 -16.79 3.66 -28.03
C LEU A 509 -15.66 3.31 -27.04
N LYS A 510 -15.47 2.04 -26.72
CA LYS A 510 -14.38 1.59 -25.85
C LYS A 510 -13.00 1.94 -26.40
N LYS A 511 -12.84 2.02 -27.73
CA LYS A 511 -11.60 2.49 -28.38
C LYS A 511 -11.29 3.97 -28.12
N LEU A 512 -12.30 4.79 -27.84
CA LEU A 512 -12.19 6.22 -27.52
C LEU A 512 -11.97 6.49 -26.03
N THR A 513 -11.79 5.43 -25.22
CA THR A 513 -11.55 5.53 -23.78
C THR A 513 -10.25 4.84 -23.38
N GLY A 514 -9.69 5.21 -22.23
CA GLY A 514 -8.41 4.70 -21.76
C GLY A 514 -7.27 5.73 -21.79
N PHE A 515 -6.08 5.29 -21.41
CA PHE A 515 -4.93 6.17 -21.21
C PHE A 515 -4.46 6.86 -22.50
N ASN A 516 -4.45 6.14 -23.63
CA ASN A 516 -4.05 6.71 -24.93
C ASN A 516 -5.02 7.82 -25.38
N ALA A 517 -6.33 7.58 -25.27
CA ALA A 517 -7.34 8.58 -25.61
C ALA A 517 -7.20 9.84 -24.75
N PHE A 518 -7.00 9.67 -23.45
CA PHE A 518 -6.64 10.77 -22.55
C PHE A 518 -5.37 11.50 -23.01
N TRP A 519 -4.31 10.77 -23.33
CA TRP A 519 -3.02 11.38 -23.67
C TRP A 519 -3.12 12.22 -24.95
N TYR A 520 -3.70 11.69 -26.01
CA TYR A 520 -3.85 12.42 -27.29
C TYR A 520 -4.81 13.61 -27.17
N SER A 521 -5.97 13.43 -26.52
CA SER A 521 -6.91 14.54 -26.34
C SER A 521 -6.34 15.63 -25.44
N HIS A 522 -5.52 15.29 -24.45
CA HIS A 522 -4.89 16.29 -23.61
C HIS A 522 -3.86 17.12 -24.38
N HIS A 523 -3.17 16.56 -25.41
CA HIS A 523 -2.24 17.32 -26.28
C HIS A 523 -2.93 18.36 -27.18
N LEU A 524 -4.27 18.34 -27.29
CA LEU A 524 -5.04 19.42 -27.93
C LEU A 524 -4.80 20.78 -27.25
N PHE A 525 -4.22 20.80 -26.03
CA PHE A 525 -3.78 22.03 -25.39
C PHE A 525 -2.88 22.88 -26.31
N VAL A 526 -2.06 22.28 -27.18
CA VAL A 526 -1.19 23.04 -28.10
C VAL A 526 -2.03 23.92 -29.03
N ILE A 527 -3.10 23.35 -29.60
CA ILE A 527 -4.04 24.08 -30.46
C ILE A 527 -4.79 25.13 -29.63
N VAL A 528 -5.26 24.76 -28.43
CA VAL A 528 -5.97 25.70 -27.53
C VAL A 528 -5.11 26.91 -27.18
N TYR A 529 -3.82 26.74 -26.88
CA TYR A 529 -2.94 27.88 -26.57
C TYR A 529 -2.65 28.75 -27.80
N ALA A 530 -2.51 28.16 -28.99
CA ALA A 530 -2.37 28.93 -30.23
C ALA A 530 -3.62 29.79 -30.48
N LEU A 531 -4.81 29.18 -30.36
CA LEU A 531 -6.08 29.90 -30.46
C LEU A 531 -6.25 30.92 -29.33
N PHE A 532 -5.76 30.64 -28.12
CA PHE A 532 -5.85 31.56 -26.99
C PHE A 532 -5.01 32.83 -27.20
N ILE A 533 -3.84 32.70 -27.84
CA ILE A 533 -3.02 33.85 -28.24
C ILE A 533 -3.75 34.67 -29.32
N ILE A 534 -4.32 34.02 -30.34
CA ILE A 534 -5.08 34.68 -31.40
C ILE A 534 -6.31 35.40 -30.82
N HIS A 535 -7.08 34.71 -29.99
CA HIS A 535 -8.25 35.24 -29.27
C HIS A 535 -7.88 36.42 -28.36
N GLY A 536 -6.71 36.37 -27.72
CA GLY A 536 -6.20 37.46 -26.88
C GLY A 536 -5.60 38.64 -27.67
N TYR A 537 -5.30 38.45 -28.96
CA TYR A 537 -4.71 39.48 -29.81
C TYR A 537 -5.79 40.28 -30.56
N TYR A 538 -6.77 39.62 -31.15
CA TYR A 538 -7.92 40.28 -31.78
C TYR A 538 -9.02 40.42 -30.71
N LEU A 539 -9.05 41.54 -29.97
CA LEU A 539 -10.05 41.81 -28.93
C LEU A 539 -10.94 43.00 -29.31
N TYR A 540 -12.27 42.86 -29.20
CA TYR A 540 -13.26 43.87 -29.61
C TYR A 540 -13.04 45.18 -28.84
N LEU A 541 -12.87 45.06 -27.52
CA LEU A 541 -12.86 46.20 -26.60
C LEU A 541 -11.47 46.77 -26.31
N SER A 542 -10.40 46.23 -26.91
CA SER A 542 -9.02 46.65 -26.62
C SER A 542 -8.10 46.50 -27.83
N LYS A 543 -8.07 47.53 -28.68
CA LYS A 543 -7.29 47.55 -29.92
C LYS A 543 -5.78 47.81 -29.68
N LYS A 544 -5.41 48.62 -28.68
CA LYS A 544 -4.00 48.99 -28.38
C LYS A 544 -3.20 47.80 -27.81
N TRP A 545 -2.07 47.45 -28.44
CA TRP A 545 -1.30 46.23 -28.14
C TRP A 545 -0.80 46.13 -26.70
N TYR A 546 -0.28 47.22 -26.12
CA TYR A 546 0.24 47.23 -24.74
C TYR A 546 -0.86 47.11 -23.67
N LYS A 547 -2.14 47.34 -24.02
CA LYS A 547 -3.28 47.13 -23.12
C LYS A 547 -3.78 45.67 -23.14
N LYS A 548 -3.32 44.85 -24.09
CA LYS A 548 -3.68 43.44 -24.21
C LYS A 548 -2.85 42.63 -23.22
N THR A 549 -3.45 42.25 -22.10
CA THR A 549 -2.72 41.57 -21.00
C THR A 549 -2.40 40.10 -21.27
N THR A 550 -3.02 39.46 -22.27
CA THR A 550 -2.89 38.00 -22.51
C THR A 550 -1.45 37.54 -22.71
N TRP A 551 -0.66 38.23 -23.54
CA TRP A 551 0.74 37.86 -23.78
C TRP A 551 1.60 38.02 -22.52
N MET A 552 1.28 38.98 -21.65
CA MET A 552 2.00 39.24 -20.40
C MET A 552 1.89 38.07 -19.43
N TYR A 553 0.68 37.48 -19.31
CA TYR A 553 0.47 36.29 -18.48
C TYR A 553 1.15 35.05 -19.07
N LEU A 554 1.14 34.91 -20.40
CA LEU A 554 1.57 33.68 -21.06
C LEU A 554 3.08 33.62 -21.33
N ALA A 555 3.76 34.75 -21.49
CA ALA A 555 5.17 34.78 -21.90
C ALA A 555 6.07 33.95 -20.98
N VAL A 556 6.02 34.18 -19.66
CA VAL A 556 6.90 33.50 -18.70
C VAL A 556 6.55 32.01 -18.55
N PRO A 557 5.28 31.59 -18.32
CA PRO A 557 4.95 30.18 -18.16
C PRO A 557 5.16 29.35 -19.43
N ILE A 558 4.87 29.90 -20.62
CA ILE A 558 5.14 29.21 -21.88
C ILE A 558 6.65 29.05 -22.07
N LEU A 559 7.44 30.10 -21.83
CA LEU A 559 8.91 30.02 -21.91
C LEU A 559 9.46 28.98 -20.93
N LEU A 560 9.00 28.98 -19.67
CA LEU A 560 9.41 27.98 -18.68
C LEU A 560 9.05 26.55 -19.12
N TYR A 561 7.83 26.36 -19.63
CA TYR A 561 7.37 25.07 -20.13
C TYR A 561 8.17 24.60 -21.35
N THR A 562 8.42 25.48 -22.33
CA THR A 562 9.20 25.14 -23.52
C THR A 562 10.66 24.86 -23.15
N CYS A 563 11.28 25.67 -22.29
CA CYS A 563 12.61 25.38 -21.74
C CYS A 563 12.65 24.03 -21.01
N GLU A 564 11.62 23.67 -20.25
CA GLU A 564 11.56 22.34 -19.63
C GLU A 564 11.45 21.21 -20.67
N ARG A 565 10.64 21.40 -21.72
CA ARG A 565 10.52 20.41 -22.80
C ARG A 565 11.82 20.28 -23.60
N LEU A 566 12.51 21.38 -23.85
CA LEU A 566 13.80 21.42 -24.53
C LEU A 566 14.89 20.79 -23.68
N THR A 567 15.02 21.16 -22.40
CA THR A 567 15.96 20.50 -21.47
C THR A 567 15.69 19.01 -21.35
N ARG A 568 14.42 18.59 -21.37
CA ARG A 568 14.08 17.17 -21.49
C ARG A 568 14.60 16.58 -22.79
N ALA A 569 14.33 17.19 -23.95
CA ALA A 569 14.82 16.70 -25.24
C ALA A 569 16.35 16.60 -25.32
N PHE A 570 17.08 17.57 -24.77
CA PHE A 570 18.54 17.57 -24.70
C PHE A 570 19.09 16.55 -23.68
N ARG A 571 18.48 16.41 -22.49
CA ARG A 571 18.84 15.38 -21.49
C ARG A 571 18.48 13.97 -21.95
N SER A 572 17.33 13.84 -22.60
CA SER A 572 16.79 12.63 -23.20
C SER A 572 17.38 12.37 -24.58
N GLY A 573 18.52 12.99 -24.93
CA GLY A 573 19.27 12.72 -26.15
C GLY A 573 19.61 11.23 -26.23
N TYR A 574 18.63 10.48 -26.73
CA TYR A 574 18.51 9.07 -27.09
C TYR A 574 19.61 8.15 -26.56
N LYS A 575 19.88 8.16 -25.25
CA LYS A 575 20.84 7.22 -24.67
C LYS A 575 20.24 5.83 -24.73
N THR A 576 20.57 5.14 -25.81
CA THR A 576 20.34 3.71 -25.95
C THR A 576 21.08 3.03 -24.83
N VAL A 577 20.33 2.39 -23.95
CA VAL A 577 20.91 1.60 -22.88
C VAL A 577 21.18 0.20 -23.41
N ARG A 578 22.38 -0.32 -23.10
CA ARG A 578 22.69 -1.72 -23.39
C ARG A 578 21.96 -2.57 -22.38
N ILE A 579 21.23 -3.57 -22.85
CA ILE A 579 20.57 -4.54 -21.99
C ILE A 579 21.65 -5.51 -21.49
N LEU A 580 21.79 -5.61 -20.17
CA LEU A 580 22.79 -6.46 -19.53
C LEU A 580 22.21 -7.84 -19.18
N LYS A 581 21.00 -7.85 -18.62
CA LYS A 581 20.30 -9.07 -18.20
C LYS A 581 18.80 -8.90 -18.35
N VAL A 582 18.14 -9.96 -18.78
CA VAL A 582 16.69 -10.06 -18.85
C VAL A 582 16.25 -11.29 -18.06
N ALA A 583 15.25 -11.13 -17.22
CA ALA A 583 14.64 -12.25 -16.51
C ALA A 583 13.11 -12.15 -16.61
N VAL A 584 12.48 -13.27 -16.96
CA VAL A 584 11.03 -13.40 -16.94
C VAL A 584 10.64 -14.21 -15.71
N TYR A 585 9.94 -13.56 -14.79
CA TYR A 585 9.52 -14.18 -13.53
C TYR A 585 8.07 -14.71 -13.62
N PRO A 586 7.73 -15.71 -12.79
CA PRO A 586 6.35 -16.09 -12.50
C PRO A 586 5.53 -14.88 -12.00
N GLY A 587 4.21 -14.90 -12.21
CA GLY A 587 3.35 -13.75 -11.90
C GLY A 587 3.38 -12.65 -12.97
N ASN A 588 3.83 -12.99 -14.19
CA ASN A 588 3.78 -12.11 -15.35
C ASN A 588 4.61 -10.82 -15.18
N VAL A 589 5.83 -10.97 -14.65
CA VAL A 589 6.78 -9.87 -14.45
C VAL A 589 8.03 -10.05 -15.30
N LEU A 590 8.45 -8.97 -15.96
CA LEU A 590 9.68 -8.85 -16.73
C LEU A 590 10.66 -7.96 -15.95
N ALA A 591 11.84 -8.48 -15.63
CA ALA A 591 12.93 -7.70 -15.06
C ALA A 591 13.97 -7.38 -16.14
N LEU A 592 14.30 -6.10 -16.29
CA LEU A 592 15.30 -5.61 -17.23
C LEU A 592 16.42 -4.95 -16.45
N HIS A 593 17.64 -5.45 -16.62
CA HIS A 593 18.87 -4.83 -16.15
C HIS A 593 19.58 -4.22 -17.35
N MET A 594 19.96 -2.96 -17.23
CA MET A 594 20.52 -2.16 -18.30
C MET A 594 21.72 -1.37 -17.81
N SER A 595 22.61 -1.02 -18.74
CA SER A 595 23.79 -0.20 -18.46
C SER A 595 23.36 1.17 -17.93
N LYS A 596 24.00 1.63 -16.85
CA LYS A 596 23.82 2.98 -16.33
C LYS A 596 24.49 4.00 -17.27
N PRO A 597 23.76 4.94 -17.88
CA PRO A 597 24.38 5.90 -18.77
C PRO A 597 25.39 6.79 -18.04
N GLN A 598 26.47 7.19 -18.71
CA GLN A 598 27.47 8.09 -18.13
C GLN A 598 26.82 9.40 -17.66
N GLY A 599 27.11 9.79 -16.41
CA GLY A 599 26.53 10.97 -15.75
C GLY A 599 25.10 10.79 -15.24
N PHE A 600 24.49 9.61 -15.37
CA PHE A 600 23.13 9.35 -14.87
C PHE A 600 23.13 9.20 -13.34
N ARG A 601 22.74 10.27 -12.65
CA ARG A 601 22.62 10.32 -11.18
C ARG A 601 21.16 10.32 -10.77
N TYR A 602 20.78 9.41 -9.87
CA TYR A 602 19.42 9.29 -9.37
C TYR A 602 19.42 9.01 -7.85
N THR A 603 18.25 9.05 -7.23
CA THR A 603 18.00 8.73 -5.81
C THR A 603 16.94 7.64 -5.71
N SER A 604 17.02 6.76 -4.70
CA SER A 604 16.04 5.69 -4.52
C SER A 604 14.60 6.20 -4.46
N GLY A 605 13.69 5.41 -5.00
CA GLY A 605 12.30 5.80 -5.20
C GLY A 605 12.05 6.64 -6.47
N GLN A 606 13.08 7.06 -7.21
CA GLN A 606 12.89 7.66 -8.55
C GLN A 606 12.41 6.64 -9.57
N TYR A 607 11.77 7.14 -10.63
CA TYR A 607 11.34 6.34 -11.78
C TYR A 607 11.88 6.91 -13.09
N VAL A 608 11.83 6.10 -14.13
CA VAL A 608 12.22 6.44 -15.51
C VAL A 608 11.08 6.15 -16.46
N PHE A 609 11.01 6.89 -17.56
CA PHE A 609 10.19 6.50 -18.70
C PHE A 609 11.02 5.62 -19.63
N VAL A 610 10.39 4.57 -20.12
CA VAL A 610 11.02 3.58 -21.00
C VAL A 610 10.26 3.56 -22.31
N ASN A 611 11.02 3.58 -23.41
CA ASN A 611 10.53 3.34 -24.75
C ASN A 611 11.27 2.13 -25.35
N CYS A 612 10.51 1.26 -26.02
CA CYS A 612 11.05 0.12 -26.76
C CYS A 612 10.55 0.21 -28.20
N SER A 613 11.46 0.49 -29.14
CA SER A 613 11.10 0.70 -30.54
C SER A 613 10.50 -0.52 -31.21
N ALA A 614 10.76 -1.73 -30.68
CA ALA A 614 10.17 -2.97 -31.16
C ALA A 614 8.70 -3.14 -30.78
N VAL A 615 8.19 -2.36 -29.82
CA VAL A 615 6.77 -2.35 -29.42
C VAL A 615 6.08 -1.11 -29.99
N SER A 616 6.64 0.07 -29.74
CA SER A 616 6.14 1.34 -30.25
C SER A 616 7.23 2.40 -30.26
N THR A 617 7.34 3.13 -31.36
CA THR A 617 8.34 4.20 -31.53
C THR A 617 8.00 5.47 -30.73
N PHE A 618 6.73 5.69 -30.37
CA PHE A 618 6.27 6.93 -29.76
C PHE A 618 5.81 6.79 -28.30
N GLN A 619 5.48 5.57 -27.85
CA GLN A 619 4.95 5.37 -26.50
C GLN A 619 6.06 5.28 -25.45
N TRP A 620 5.89 6.04 -24.36
CA TRP A 620 6.80 6.06 -23.21
C TRP A 620 6.04 5.67 -21.95
N HIS A 621 6.54 4.69 -21.22
CA HIS A 621 5.88 4.16 -20.02
C HIS A 621 6.75 4.32 -18.77
N PRO A 622 6.18 4.82 -17.65
CA PRO A 622 6.95 5.04 -16.42
C PRO A 622 7.13 3.75 -15.62
N PHE A 623 8.36 3.52 -15.12
CA PHE A 623 8.70 2.41 -14.24
C PHE A 623 9.66 2.85 -13.14
N SER A 624 9.38 2.46 -11.90
CA SER A 624 10.26 2.71 -10.75
C SER A 624 11.61 2.04 -10.94
N ILE A 625 12.68 2.77 -10.65
CA ILE A 625 14.02 2.19 -10.63
C ILE A 625 14.11 1.28 -9.40
N THR A 626 14.50 0.03 -9.61
CA THR A 626 14.61 -0.99 -8.56
C THR A 626 16.03 -1.17 -8.03
N SER A 627 17.05 -0.77 -8.80
CA SER A 627 18.45 -0.73 -8.37
C SER A 627 18.70 0.43 -7.40
N ALA A 628 19.72 0.31 -6.54
CA ALA A 628 20.17 1.40 -5.67
C ALA A 628 21.04 2.39 -6.45
N PRO A 629 21.05 3.69 -6.09
CA PRO A 629 21.89 4.72 -6.72
C PRO A 629 23.38 4.37 -6.81
N GLY A 630 23.89 3.58 -5.86
CA GLY A 630 25.26 3.08 -5.82
C GLY A 630 25.56 1.93 -6.80
N ASP A 631 24.54 1.27 -7.36
CA ASP A 631 24.75 0.17 -8.30
C ASP A 631 25.31 0.69 -9.66
N ASP A 632 26.15 -0.12 -10.31
CA ASP A 632 26.72 0.16 -11.64
C ASP A 632 25.74 -0.10 -12.80
N TYR A 633 24.57 -0.66 -12.49
CA TYR A 633 23.50 -0.94 -13.44
C TYR A 633 22.21 -0.23 -13.03
N LEU A 634 21.29 -0.11 -14.00
CA LEU A 634 19.91 0.28 -13.75
C LEU A 634 19.03 -0.96 -13.90
N SER A 635 18.10 -1.19 -12.97
CA SER A 635 17.11 -2.26 -13.12
C SER A 635 15.69 -1.76 -12.93
N ILE A 636 14.77 -2.34 -13.69
CA ILE A 636 13.32 -2.12 -13.57
C ILE A 636 12.58 -3.45 -13.58
N HIS A 637 11.45 -3.52 -12.88
CA HIS A 637 10.58 -4.69 -12.85
C HIS A 637 9.18 -4.27 -13.35
N ILE A 638 8.74 -4.93 -14.42
CA ILE A 638 7.55 -4.56 -15.20
C ILE A 638 6.53 -5.67 -15.09
N ARG A 639 5.39 -5.41 -14.44
CA ARG A 639 4.24 -6.33 -14.46
C ARG A 639 3.43 -6.15 -15.73
N THR A 640 3.04 -7.25 -16.40
CA THR A 640 2.20 -7.16 -17.60
C THR A 640 0.74 -6.94 -17.22
N LEU A 641 0.26 -5.70 -17.40
CA LEU A 641 -1.10 -5.27 -17.06
C LEU A 641 -1.86 -4.68 -18.25
N GLY A 642 -1.17 -4.36 -19.34
CA GLY A 642 -1.76 -3.74 -20.54
C GLY A 642 -1.10 -4.21 -21.84
N ASP A 643 -1.65 -3.76 -22.95
CA ASP A 643 -1.23 -4.05 -24.32
C ASP A 643 0.28 -3.85 -24.52
N TRP A 644 0.81 -2.67 -24.18
CA TRP A 644 2.23 -2.35 -24.35
C TRP A 644 3.12 -3.26 -23.51
N THR A 645 2.79 -3.47 -22.23
CA THR A 645 3.60 -4.32 -21.33
C THR A 645 3.57 -5.79 -21.74
N SER A 646 2.43 -6.28 -22.26
CA SER A 646 2.30 -7.65 -22.75
C SER A 646 3.10 -7.87 -24.02
N GLN A 647 3.08 -6.90 -24.95
CA GLN A 647 3.92 -6.93 -26.16
C GLN A 647 5.41 -6.84 -25.79
N LEU A 648 5.79 -5.97 -24.84
CA LEU A 648 7.16 -5.88 -24.36
C LEU A 648 7.65 -7.22 -23.82
N LYS A 649 6.86 -7.87 -22.96
CA LYS A 649 7.18 -9.22 -22.47
C LYS A 649 7.30 -10.20 -23.61
N ALA A 650 6.36 -10.21 -24.57
CA ALA A 650 6.41 -11.13 -25.71
C ALA A 650 7.69 -10.95 -26.55
N VAL A 651 8.10 -9.71 -26.82
CA VAL A 651 9.35 -9.40 -27.52
C VAL A 651 10.56 -9.95 -26.76
N PHE A 652 10.66 -9.67 -25.46
CA PHE A 652 11.80 -10.13 -24.66
C PHE A 652 11.78 -11.63 -24.38
N SER A 653 10.60 -12.25 -24.26
CA SER A 653 10.46 -13.70 -24.13
C SER A 653 10.95 -14.43 -25.38
N LYS A 654 10.65 -13.93 -26.59
CA LYS A 654 11.19 -14.51 -27.83
C LYS A 654 12.72 -14.45 -27.89
N VAL A 655 13.31 -13.36 -27.39
CA VAL A 655 14.78 -13.19 -27.37
C VAL A 655 15.44 -14.07 -26.31
N CYS A 656 14.75 -14.39 -25.21
CA CYS A 656 15.26 -15.24 -24.14
C CYS A 656 15.10 -16.75 -24.40
N GLN A 657 14.38 -17.17 -25.45
CA GLN A 657 14.23 -18.60 -25.77
C GLN A 657 15.62 -19.18 -26.17
N PRO A 658 16.09 -20.25 -25.50
CA PRO A 658 17.28 -20.95 -25.95
C PRO A 658 17.02 -21.59 -27.32
N ALA A 659 18.03 -21.61 -28.19
CA ALA A 659 18.02 -22.48 -29.34
C ALA A 659 18.13 -23.93 -28.82
N SER A 660 17.08 -24.71 -29.04
CA SER A 660 16.89 -26.15 -28.76
C SER A 660 16.76 -26.67 -27.31
N ILE A 661 15.71 -27.49 -27.21
CA ILE A 661 15.24 -28.57 -26.30
C ILE A 661 16.26 -29.08 -25.26
N HIS A 662 15.79 -29.20 -24.01
CA HIS A 662 16.42 -29.76 -22.79
C HIS A 662 17.14 -28.80 -21.83
N GLN A 663 16.39 -27.89 -21.20
CA GLN A 663 16.54 -27.60 -19.77
C GLN A 663 15.33 -26.81 -19.24
N SER A 664 14.64 -27.38 -18.26
CA SER A 664 13.55 -26.74 -17.53
C SER A 664 14.15 -25.89 -16.40
N GLY A 665 13.64 -24.67 -16.21
CA GLY A 665 13.97 -23.81 -15.07
C GLY A 665 14.45 -22.41 -15.45
N LEU A 666 13.56 -21.41 -15.30
CA LEU A 666 13.78 -19.95 -15.40
C LEU A 666 14.60 -19.44 -16.61
N LEU A 667 13.94 -18.73 -17.53
CA LEU A 667 14.61 -18.01 -18.65
C LEU A 667 15.44 -16.83 -18.11
N ARG A 668 16.66 -17.12 -17.64
CA ARG A 668 17.71 -16.15 -17.31
C ARG A 668 18.80 -16.24 -18.37
N ALA A 669 18.88 -15.22 -19.22
CA ALA A 669 20.01 -15.06 -20.13
C ALA A 669 21.00 -14.05 -19.51
N ASP A 670 22.12 -14.54 -19.00
CA ASP A 670 23.28 -13.69 -18.71
C ASP A 670 24.03 -13.45 -20.03
N MET A 671 23.85 -12.25 -20.60
CA MET A 671 24.25 -11.94 -21.98
C MET A 671 25.77 -11.65 -22.13
N ALA A 672 26.55 -11.76 -21.05
CA ALA A 672 27.99 -11.49 -21.06
C ALA A 672 28.84 -12.62 -21.68
N GLN A 673 28.26 -13.77 -22.05
CA GLN A 673 28.97 -14.92 -22.61
C GLN A 673 28.56 -15.32 -24.05
N ARG A 674 27.66 -14.57 -24.72
CA ARG A 674 27.27 -14.84 -26.13
C ARG A 674 27.93 -13.85 -27.08
N ASP A 675 29.23 -14.03 -27.34
CA ASP A 675 29.97 -13.20 -28.32
C ASP A 675 29.77 -13.62 -29.79
N ASN A 676 29.14 -14.77 -30.08
CA ASN A 676 29.17 -15.34 -31.44
C ASN A 676 27.86 -15.43 -32.24
N GLN A 677 26.75 -14.81 -31.83
CA GLN A 677 25.65 -14.45 -32.76
C GLN A 677 24.80 -13.27 -32.23
N PRO A 678 24.61 -12.17 -33.00
CA PRO A 678 23.79 -11.05 -32.56
C PRO A 678 22.31 -11.35 -32.79
N SER A 679 21.67 -12.03 -31.84
CA SER A 679 20.22 -11.86 -31.68
C SER A 679 20.01 -10.38 -31.34
N ARG A 680 19.67 -9.55 -32.34
CA ARG A 680 19.64 -8.09 -32.24
C ARG A 680 18.62 -7.68 -31.16
N LEU A 681 19.11 -7.50 -29.93
CA LEU A 681 18.31 -7.12 -28.78
C LEU A 681 17.49 -5.87 -29.12
N PRO A 682 16.22 -5.79 -28.68
CA PRO A 682 15.40 -4.60 -28.91
C PRO A 682 16.08 -3.36 -28.35
N ARG A 683 16.08 -2.29 -29.14
CA ARG A 683 16.63 -1.00 -28.71
C ARG A 683 15.73 -0.41 -27.62
N LEU A 684 16.32 -0.22 -26.44
CA LEU A 684 15.65 0.40 -25.29
C LEU A 684 16.17 1.83 -25.08
N LEU A 685 15.24 2.76 -24.91
CA LEU A 685 15.52 4.16 -24.61
C LEU A 685 14.96 4.48 -23.22
N ILE A 686 15.70 5.25 -22.43
CA ILE A 686 15.26 5.73 -21.13
C ILE A 686 15.27 7.25 -21.06
N ASP A 687 14.28 7.80 -20.35
CA ASP A 687 14.18 9.21 -20.01
C ASP A 687 13.96 9.35 -18.51
N GLY A 688 14.80 10.15 -17.85
CA GLY A 688 14.75 10.37 -16.41
C GLY A 688 16.11 10.77 -15.82
N PRO A 689 16.27 10.68 -14.49
CA PRO A 689 15.27 10.20 -13.52
C PRO A 689 14.19 11.23 -13.19
N TYR A 690 13.05 10.76 -12.69
CA TYR A 690 11.90 11.59 -12.29
C TYR A 690 11.58 11.49 -10.79
N GLY A 691 11.24 12.63 -10.20
CA GLY A 691 10.89 12.79 -8.79
C GLY A 691 9.59 12.07 -8.39
N ALA A 692 9.57 11.50 -7.19
CA ALA A 692 8.48 10.78 -6.54
C ALA A 692 8.55 11.03 -5.01
N PRO A 693 7.43 10.92 -4.28
CA PRO A 693 7.39 11.10 -2.81
C PRO A 693 8.40 10.24 -2.03
N ALA A 694 8.69 9.02 -2.51
CA ALA A 694 9.55 8.04 -1.85
C ALA A 694 11.00 8.50 -1.68
N GLN A 695 11.44 9.53 -2.43
CA GLN A 695 12.77 10.13 -2.25
C GLN A 695 12.96 10.82 -0.91
N ASP A 696 11.85 11.21 -0.27
CA ASP A 696 11.88 11.88 1.03
C ASP A 696 12.18 10.92 2.18
N TYR A 697 12.40 9.64 1.91
CA TYR A 697 12.77 8.65 2.93
C TYR A 697 14.01 9.11 3.74
N LYS A 698 14.98 9.79 3.10
CA LYS A 698 16.18 10.31 3.76
C LYS A 698 15.91 11.38 4.83
N LYS A 699 14.68 11.90 4.94
CA LYS A 699 14.28 12.90 5.94
C LYS A 699 13.85 12.27 7.27
N TYR A 700 13.78 10.94 7.35
CA TYR A 700 13.25 10.21 8.51
C TYR A 700 14.28 9.24 9.07
N ASP A 701 14.40 9.20 10.39
CA ASP A 701 15.25 8.24 11.10
C ASP A 701 14.61 6.84 11.12
N VAL A 702 13.27 6.78 11.12
CA VAL A 702 12.51 5.52 11.15
C VAL A 702 11.58 5.44 9.95
N LEU A 703 11.68 4.36 9.20
CA LEU A 703 10.90 4.10 7.99
C LEU A 703 9.92 2.96 8.20
N LEU A 704 8.67 3.17 7.78
CA LEU A 704 7.68 2.11 7.60
C LEU A 704 7.34 2.01 6.12
N LEU A 705 7.99 1.06 5.43
CA LEU A 705 7.85 0.82 4.00
C LEU A 705 6.81 -0.28 3.76
N VAL A 706 5.73 0.02 3.04
CA VAL A 706 4.62 -0.90 2.78
C VAL A 706 4.40 -1.05 1.27
N GLY A 707 4.80 -2.20 0.73
CA GLY A 707 4.66 -2.53 -0.69
C GLY A 707 3.60 -3.61 -0.94
N LEU A 708 2.63 -3.37 -1.82
CA LEU A 708 1.68 -4.41 -2.27
C LEU A 708 2.03 -4.91 -3.66
N GLY A 709 2.31 -6.20 -3.81
CA GLY A 709 2.67 -6.84 -5.08
C GLY A 709 3.84 -6.13 -5.76
N ILE A 710 3.68 -5.70 -7.02
CA ILE A 710 4.70 -4.95 -7.78
C ILE A 710 5.01 -3.57 -7.16
N GLY A 711 4.13 -3.07 -6.28
CA GLY A 711 4.34 -1.83 -5.54
C GLY A 711 5.56 -1.85 -4.61
N ALA A 712 6.16 -3.01 -4.35
CA ALA A 712 7.43 -3.09 -3.63
C ALA A 712 8.63 -2.48 -4.39
N THR A 713 8.54 -2.34 -5.73
CA THR A 713 9.65 -1.89 -6.59
C THR A 713 10.39 -0.61 -6.13
N PRO A 714 9.74 0.54 -5.87
CA PRO A 714 10.45 1.73 -5.39
C PRO A 714 11.03 1.54 -3.98
N LEU A 715 10.39 0.72 -3.16
CA LEU A 715 10.80 0.46 -1.77
C LEU A 715 12.01 -0.47 -1.70
N ILE A 716 12.14 -1.42 -2.62
CA ILE A 716 13.34 -2.27 -2.77
C ILE A 716 14.57 -1.43 -3.09
N SER A 717 14.42 -0.41 -3.95
CA SER A 717 15.52 0.54 -4.22
C SER A 717 15.93 1.31 -2.96
N ILE A 718 14.99 1.61 -2.05
CA ILE A 718 15.28 2.21 -0.74
C ILE A 718 16.00 1.21 0.17
N VAL A 719 15.49 -0.02 0.29
CA VAL A 719 16.10 -1.09 1.11
C VAL A 719 17.54 -1.36 0.67
N LYS A 720 17.80 -1.47 -0.64
CA LYS A 720 19.17 -1.62 -1.18
C LYS A 720 20.06 -0.42 -0.87
N ASP A 721 19.53 0.81 -0.98
CA ASP A 721 20.31 2.02 -0.66
C ASP A 721 20.66 2.07 0.84
N VAL A 722 19.71 1.73 1.72
CA VAL A 722 19.98 1.57 3.17
C VAL A 722 21.07 0.52 3.40
N LEU A 723 20.95 -0.66 2.79
CA LEU A 723 21.93 -1.75 2.93
C LEU A 723 23.33 -1.34 2.45
N ASN A 724 23.42 -0.67 1.30
CA ASN A 724 24.71 -0.19 0.77
C ASN A 724 25.38 0.83 1.70
N ASN A 725 24.59 1.67 2.39
CA ASN A 725 25.15 2.58 3.40
C ASN A 725 25.64 1.84 4.65
N ILE A 726 24.93 0.78 5.09
CA ILE A 726 25.38 -0.07 6.21
C ILE A 726 26.71 -0.74 5.87
N LYS A 727 26.84 -1.31 4.66
CA LYS A 727 28.09 -1.93 4.18
C LYS A 727 29.26 -0.94 4.19
N GLN A 728 29.05 0.25 3.64
CA GLN A 728 30.08 1.29 3.61
C GLN A 728 30.50 1.77 5.00
N GLN A 729 29.56 1.87 5.95
CA GLN A 729 29.89 2.24 7.33
C GLN A 729 30.78 1.17 8.00
N LYS A 730 30.46 -0.12 7.82
CA LYS A 730 31.29 -1.21 8.35
C LYS A 730 32.68 -1.25 7.72
N GLU A 731 32.78 -1.10 6.40
CA GLU A 731 34.08 -1.03 5.71
C GLU A 731 34.97 0.13 6.21
N MET A 732 34.35 1.25 6.60
CA MET A 732 35.06 2.38 7.21
C MET A 732 35.48 2.10 8.66
N GLU A 733 34.63 1.44 9.45
CA GLU A 733 34.91 1.06 10.84
C GLU A 733 35.99 -0.03 10.95
N GLU A 734 36.03 -0.97 9.99
CA GLU A 734 37.00 -2.06 9.92
C GLU A 734 38.36 -1.64 9.30
N GLY A 735 38.53 -0.36 8.92
CA GLY A 735 39.81 0.18 8.46
C GLY A 735 40.26 -0.28 7.06
N LEU A 736 39.38 -0.91 6.26
CA LEU A 736 39.69 -1.46 4.94
C LEU A 736 39.79 -0.40 3.82
N VAL A 737 39.45 0.86 4.11
CA VAL A 737 39.60 1.97 3.17
C VAL A 737 40.82 2.81 3.55
N GLU A 738 41.99 2.45 3.01
CA GLU A 738 43.14 3.35 2.96
C GLU A 738 42.71 4.66 2.27
N SER A 739 42.77 5.75 3.03
CA SER A 739 42.28 7.06 2.64
C SER A 739 43.05 7.64 1.46
N GLY A 740 42.53 7.47 0.25
CA GLY A 740 43.04 8.13 -0.96
C GLY A 740 42.31 9.43 -1.35
N ILE A 741 41.14 9.73 -0.76
CA ILE A 741 40.39 10.96 -1.08
C ILE A 741 40.04 11.70 0.21
N LYS A 742 40.88 12.70 0.52
CA LYS A 742 40.62 13.70 1.57
C LYS A 742 39.23 14.33 1.38
N GLY A 743 38.41 14.28 2.42
CA GLY A 743 37.46 15.35 2.74
C GLY A 743 36.17 15.40 1.91
N SER A 744 35.29 14.43 2.08
CA SER A 744 33.86 14.75 2.12
C SER A 744 33.33 14.21 3.42
N TYR A 745 33.05 15.09 4.38
CA TYR A 745 32.18 14.80 5.52
C TYR A 745 30.81 14.37 4.97
N ARG A 746 30.69 13.11 4.52
CA ARG A 746 29.41 12.53 4.16
C ARG A 746 28.62 12.45 5.45
N LYS A 747 27.51 13.18 5.52
CA LYS A 747 26.60 13.12 6.66
C LYS A 747 26.26 11.66 6.95
N PRO A 748 26.25 11.24 8.22
CA PRO A 748 25.76 9.91 8.61
C PRO A 748 24.40 9.66 7.96
N PHE A 749 24.21 8.45 7.44
CA PHE A 749 22.92 8.06 6.90
C PHE A 749 21.87 8.13 8.01
N ALA A 750 20.84 8.98 7.83
CA ALA A 750 19.92 9.36 8.91
C ALA A 750 19.05 8.19 9.40
N THR A 751 18.76 7.21 8.53
CA THR A 751 17.88 6.09 8.85
C THR A 751 18.53 5.15 9.86
N LYS A 752 17.93 5.05 11.05
CA LYS A 752 18.31 4.15 12.14
C LYS A 752 17.54 2.83 12.11
N ARG A 753 16.31 2.83 11.57
CA ARG A 753 15.49 1.63 11.42
C ARG A 753 14.60 1.70 10.20
N ALA A 754 14.49 0.60 9.46
CA ALA A 754 13.57 0.45 8.34
C ALA A 754 12.74 -0.84 8.49
N TYR A 755 11.43 -0.69 8.69
CA TYR A 755 10.48 -1.79 8.62
C TYR A 755 9.96 -1.94 7.20
N PHE A 756 10.20 -3.07 6.57
CA PHE A 756 9.76 -3.35 5.20
C PHE A 756 8.71 -4.46 5.19
N TYR A 757 7.45 -4.07 4.93
CA TYR A 757 6.31 -4.97 4.78
C TYR A 757 6.01 -5.18 3.31
N TRP A 758 6.30 -6.38 2.79
CA TRP A 758 5.91 -6.77 1.45
C TRP A 758 4.76 -7.75 1.47
N VAL A 759 3.63 -7.32 0.91
CA VAL A 759 2.39 -8.09 0.90
C VAL A 759 2.05 -8.47 -0.54
N THR A 760 1.97 -9.76 -0.83
CA THR A 760 1.59 -10.28 -2.14
C THR A 760 0.53 -11.38 -2.00
N ARG A 761 -0.17 -11.69 -3.09
CA ARG A 761 -1.11 -12.83 -3.18
C ARG A 761 -0.48 -14.01 -3.93
N GLU A 762 0.57 -13.79 -4.70
CA GLU A 762 1.14 -14.81 -5.59
C GLU A 762 2.48 -15.28 -5.02
N GLN A 763 2.62 -16.59 -4.77
CA GLN A 763 3.88 -17.17 -4.27
C GLN A 763 5.07 -16.81 -5.17
N GLY A 764 4.90 -16.91 -6.49
CA GLY A 764 5.94 -16.59 -7.47
C GLY A 764 6.44 -15.14 -7.42
N SER A 765 5.74 -14.23 -6.73
CA SER A 765 6.20 -12.86 -6.56
C SER A 765 7.50 -12.77 -5.77
N PHE A 766 7.71 -13.65 -4.78
CA PHE A 766 8.88 -13.58 -3.90
C PHE A 766 10.21 -13.80 -4.62
N GLU A 767 10.19 -14.45 -5.79
CA GLU A 767 11.39 -14.65 -6.61
C GLU A 767 11.99 -13.35 -7.13
N TRP A 768 11.18 -12.31 -7.33
CA TRP A 768 11.62 -11.04 -7.94
C TRP A 768 12.75 -10.39 -7.14
N PHE A 769 12.64 -10.45 -5.81
CA PHE A 769 13.55 -9.79 -4.88
C PHE A 769 14.23 -10.76 -3.90
N ARG A 770 14.16 -12.07 -4.16
CA ARG A 770 14.80 -13.11 -3.32
C ARG A 770 16.28 -12.80 -3.04
N GLY A 771 17.02 -12.38 -4.08
CA GLY A 771 18.42 -11.99 -3.94
C GLY A 771 18.62 -10.83 -2.96
N VAL A 772 17.77 -9.80 -3.04
CA VAL A 772 17.84 -8.64 -2.13
C VAL A 772 17.50 -9.06 -0.69
N MET A 773 16.49 -9.90 -0.50
CA MET A 773 16.10 -10.35 0.85
C MET A 773 17.20 -11.17 1.53
N ASN A 774 17.85 -12.06 0.78
CA ASN A 774 18.96 -12.84 1.31
C ASN A 774 20.17 -11.96 1.60
N GLU A 775 20.48 -11.00 0.71
CA GLU A 775 21.57 -10.05 0.93
C GLU A 775 21.36 -9.21 2.19
N VAL A 776 20.13 -8.73 2.44
CA VAL A 776 19.82 -8.05 3.71
C VAL A 776 20.02 -8.99 4.89
N ALA A 777 19.50 -10.22 4.83
CA ALA A 777 19.62 -11.19 5.91
C ALA A 777 21.08 -11.59 6.22
N ASP A 778 21.97 -11.58 5.23
CA ASP A 778 23.38 -11.97 5.38
C ASP A 778 24.25 -10.80 5.90
N TYR A 779 24.00 -9.56 5.48
CA TYR A 779 24.87 -8.40 5.77
C TYR A 779 24.36 -7.48 6.90
N ASP A 780 23.05 -7.42 7.17
CA ASP A 780 22.47 -6.55 8.20
C ASP A 780 22.47 -7.19 9.59
N GLN A 781 23.66 -7.32 10.18
CA GLN A 781 23.83 -7.92 11.51
C GLN A 781 23.19 -7.09 12.64
N ASP A 782 23.16 -5.76 12.48
CA ASP A 782 22.61 -4.81 13.45
C ASP A 782 21.07 -4.71 13.37
N ARG A 783 20.47 -5.46 12.43
CA ARG A 783 19.03 -5.52 12.18
C ARG A 783 18.42 -4.14 11.91
N VAL A 784 19.13 -3.26 11.22
CA VAL A 784 18.61 -1.94 10.83
C VAL A 784 17.37 -2.10 9.94
N ILE A 785 17.35 -3.13 9.09
CA ILE A 785 16.28 -3.46 8.15
C ILE A 785 15.53 -4.70 8.64
N GLU A 786 14.27 -4.50 9.03
CA GLU A 786 13.37 -5.59 9.43
C GLU A 786 12.44 -5.96 8.27
N LEU A 787 12.62 -7.16 7.72
CA LEU A 787 11.87 -7.66 6.56
C LEU A 787 10.66 -8.49 7.02
N HIS A 788 9.47 -8.14 6.52
CA HIS A 788 8.24 -8.87 6.76
C HIS A 788 7.54 -9.22 5.44
N ASN A 789 7.65 -10.48 5.05
CA ASN A 789 6.95 -11.03 3.89
C ASN A 789 5.55 -11.52 4.30
N TYR A 790 4.52 -11.16 3.53
CA TYR A 790 3.14 -11.63 3.75
C TYR A 790 2.55 -12.23 2.48
N CYS A 791 2.12 -13.49 2.57
CA CYS A 791 1.40 -14.18 1.51
C CYS A 791 -0.11 -14.24 1.84
N THR A 792 -0.88 -13.41 1.14
CA THR A 792 -2.32 -13.23 1.41
C THR A 792 -3.23 -14.27 0.75
N SER A 793 -2.69 -15.15 -0.11
CA SER A 793 -3.43 -16.33 -0.60
C SER A 793 -3.50 -17.44 0.43
N VAL A 794 -2.56 -17.48 1.37
CA VAL A 794 -2.51 -18.48 2.43
C VAL A 794 -3.45 -18.05 3.57
N TYR A 795 -4.27 -18.98 4.06
CA TYR A 795 -5.18 -18.72 5.18
C TYR A 795 -4.40 -18.44 6.49
N GLU A 796 -5.09 -17.85 7.48
CA GLU A 796 -4.44 -17.45 8.73
C GLU A 796 -3.80 -18.65 9.45
N GLU A 797 -2.68 -18.43 10.15
CA GLU A 797 -2.07 -19.45 11.00
C GLU A 797 -3.12 -20.00 11.98
N GLY A 798 -3.32 -21.32 11.93
CA GLY A 798 -4.36 -22.02 12.68
C GLY A 798 -5.61 -22.37 11.87
N ASP A 799 -5.72 -22.03 10.59
CA ASP A 799 -6.69 -22.65 9.67
C ASP A 799 -6.25 -24.06 9.28
N ALA A 800 -7.19 -25.02 9.21
CA ALA A 800 -6.91 -26.41 8.84
C ALA A 800 -6.27 -26.52 7.45
N ARG A 801 -6.67 -25.66 6.50
CA ARG A 801 -6.13 -25.64 5.13
C ARG A 801 -4.66 -25.23 5.08
N SER A 802 -4.17 -24.50 6.08
CA SER A 802 -2.78 -24.02 6.12
C SER A 802 -1.94 -24.74 7.18
N ALA A 803 -2.50 -25.73 7.88
CA ALA A 803 -1.85 -26.41 8.98
C ALA A 803 -0.56 -27.12 8.56
N LEU A 804 -0.64 -27.98 7.53
CA LEU A 804 0.52 -28.67 6.99
C LEU A 804 1.52 -27.71 6.33
N ILE A 805 1.06 -26.64 5.68
CA ILE A 805 1.95 -25.62 5.12
C ILE A 805 2.73 -24.90 6.24
N THR A 806 2.08 -24.62 7.37
CA THR A 806 2.72 -24.01 8.54
C THR A 806 3.73 -24.96 9.19
N MET A 807 3.37 -26.25 9.26
CA MET A 807 4.23 -27.31 9.76
C MET A 807 5.48 -27.45 8.89
N LEU A 808 5.30 -27.61 7.58
CA LEU A 808 6.37 -27.67 6.59
C LEU A 808 7.27 -26.44 6.62
N GLN A 809 6.69 -25.24 6.73
CA GLN A 809 7.46 -24.01 6.85
C GLN A 809 8.36 -24.04 8.09
N SER A 810 7.85 -24.55 9.22
CA SER A 810 8.59 -24.60 10.48
C SER A 810 9.71 -25.64 10.44
N LEU A 811 9.43 -26.84 9.89
CA LEU A 811 10.43 -27.89 9.67
C LEU A 811 11.54 -27.43 8.72
N GLN A 812 11.16 -26.91 7.55
CA GLN A 812 12.12 -26.46 6.55
C GLN A 812 12.98 -25.30 7.07
N HIS A 813 12.39 -24.35 7.79
CA HIS A 813 13.14 -23.24 8.36
C HIS A 813 14.07 -23.71 9.48
N ALA A 814 13.68 -24.69 10.29
CA ALA A 814 14.56 -25.28 11.31
C ALA A 814 15.73 -26.06 10.68
N LYS A 815 15.49 -26.79 9.59
CA LYS A 815 16.51 -27.61 8.91
C LYS A 815 17.49 -26.79 8.07
N SER A 816 16.97 -25.85 7.28
CA SER A 816 17.75 -25.13 6.26
C SER A 816 17.91 -23.63 6.53
N GLY A 817 17.18 -23.06 7.48
CA GLY A 817 17.10 -21.61 7.67
C GLY A 817 16.33 -20.88 6.58
N VAL A 818 15.68 -21.60 5.66
CA VAL A 818 14.97 -21.05 4.49
C VAL A 818 13.47 -21.29 4.60
N ASP A 819 12.69 -20.29 4.23
CA ASP A 819 11.23 -20.31 4.21
C ASP A 819 10.68 -21.09 3.00
N ILE A 820 9.72 -22.01 3.20
CA ILE A 820 9.16 -22.83 2.12
C ILE A 820 8.39 -22.03 1.05
N VAL A 821 7.77 -20.91 1.42
CA VAL A 821 6.90 -20.14 0.52
C VAL A 821 7.72 -19.19 -0.36
N SER A 822 8.59 -18.41 0.26
CA SER A 822 9.42 -17.40 -0.41
C SER A 822 10.79 -17.93 -0.86
N GLU A 823 11.23 -19.06 -0.32
CA GLU A 823 12.57 -19.62 -0.49
C GLU A 823 13.69 -18.64 -0.06
N THR A 824 13.38 -17.70 0.84
CA THR A 824 14.34 -16.74 1.41
C THR A 824 14.69 -17.10 2.86
N ARG A 825 15.74 -16.49 3.43
CA ARG A 825 16.02 -16.59 4.87
C ARG A 825 14.96 -15.90 5.75
N VAL A 826 14.09 -15.08 5.15
CA VAL A 826 13.04 -14.33 5.83
C VAL A 826 11.77 -15.19 5.87
N LYS A 827 11.30 -15.50 7.09
CA LYS A 827 10.05 -16.25 7.28
C LYS A 827 8.85 -15.46 6.72
N THR A 828 8.02 -16.13 5.93
CA THR A 828 6.79 -15.54 5.38
C THR A 828 5.62 -15.69 6.34
N HIS A 829 4.92 -14.59 6.62
CA HIS A 829 3.67 -14.62 7.37
C HIS A 829 2.48 -14.90 6.45
N PHE A 830 1.47 -15.58 6.99
CA PHE A 830 0.24 -15.87 6.25
C PHE A 830 -0.86 -14.84 6.53
N ALA A 831 -1.84 -14.77 5.62
CA ALA A 831 -2.91 -13.80 5.63
C ALA A 831 -2.43 -12.33 5.59
N ARG A 832 -3.30 -11.39 6.00
CA ARG A 832 -3.04 -9.95 5.94
C ARG A 832 -2.37 -9.46 7.23
N PRO A 833 -1.43 -8.50 7.15
CA PRO A 833 -0.88 -7.85 8.33
C PRO A 833 -1.97 -7.16 9.15
N ASN A 834 -1.85 -7.21 10.47
CA ASN A 834 -2.66 -6.38 11.35
C ASN A 834 -2.00 -5.00 11.48
N TRP A 835 -2.35 -4.08 10.57
CA TRP A 835 -1.73 -2.75 10.52
C TRP A 835 -1.84 -1.97 11.83
N ARG A 836 -2.96 -2.09 12.56
CA ARG A 836 -3.08 -1.44 13.87
C ARG A 836 -2.04 -1.95 14.86
N LYS A 837 -1.72 -3.26 14.87
CA LYS A 837 -0.63 -3.80 15.70
C LYS A 837 0.73 -3.29 15.24
N VAL A 838 0.96 -3.21 13.93
CA VAL A 838 2.22 -2.67 13.36
C VAL A 838 2.45 -1.23 13.80
N PHE A 839 1.47 -0.34 13.59
CA PHE A 839 1.57 1.06 14.03
C PHE A 839 1.75 1.17 15.55
N LYS A 840 1.07 0.32 16.32
CA LYS A 840 1.22 0.28 17.78
C LYS A 840 2.64 -0.10 18.19
N HIS A 841 3.22 -1.12 17.56
CA HIS A 841 4.59 -1.55 17.82
C HIS A 841 5.59 -0.44 17.51
N VAL A 842 5.48 0.19 16.34
CA VAL A 842 6.37 1.30 15.96
C VAL A 842 6.20 2.51 16.90
N ALA A 843 4.97 2.86 17.30
CA ALA A 843 4.74 3.98 18.20
C ALA A 843 5.33 3.77 19.61
N VAL A 844 5.35 2.52 20.09
CA VAL A 844 5.93 2.19 21.40
C VAL A 844 7.45 2.20 21.37
N ASN A 845 8.06 1.73 20.28
CA ASN A 845 9.51 1.65 20.17
C ASN A 845 10.18 3.02 19.90
N TYR A 846 9.43 3.97 19.32
CA TYR A 846 9.97 5.27 18.92
C TYR A 846 9.11 6.44 19.44
N PRO A 847 9.03 6.63 20.77
CA PRO A 847 8.35 7.79 21.34
C PRO A 847 9.05 9.09 20.88
N ASP A 848 8.26 10.15 20.67
CA ASP A 848 8.72 11.49 20.28
C ASP A 848 9.48 11.59 18.95
N GLN A 849 9.50 10.51 18.15
CA GLN A 849 10.13 10.50 16.83
C GLN A 849 9.13 10.68 15.69
N ARG A 850 9.66 11.09 14.53
CA ARG A 850 8.91 11.15 13.26
C ARG A 850 9.19 9.93 12.41
N VAL A 851 8.13 9.20 12.08
CA VAL A 851 8.16 7.98 11.27
C VAL A 851 7.65 8.29 9.87
N GLY A 852 8.46 8.02 8.85
CA GLY A 852 8.05 8.11 7.45
C GLY A 852 7.33 6.84 7.02
N VAL A 853 6.02 6.93 6.76
CA VAL A 853 5.22 5.80 6.27
C VAL A 853 5.09 5.88 4.76
N PHE A 854 5.80 5.02 4.03
CA PHE A 854 5.82 5.01 2.57
C PHE A 854 5.00 3.85 2.04
N TYR A 855 3.92 4.16 1.32
CA TYR A 855 3.00 3.16 0.79
C TYR A 855 2.96 3.17 -0.74
N CYS A 856 3.12 2.00 -1.35
CA CYS A 856 2.97 1.80 -2.78
C CYS A 856 2.18 0.52 -3.08
N GLY A 857 1.01 0.66 -3.72
CA GLY A 857 0.13 -0.48 -3.99
C GLY A 857 -1.32 -0.10 -4.32
N ALA A 858 -2.19 -1.12 -4.33
CA ALA A 858 -3.62 -0.99 -4.65
C ALA A 858 -4.38 -0.01 -3.72
N PRO A 859 -5.26 0.85 -4.24
CA PRO A 859 -5.84 1.96 -3.48
C PRO A 859 -6.66 1.58 -2.24
N GLY A 860 -7.13 0.33 -2.13
CA GLY A 860 -7.99 -0.13 -1.04
C GLY A 860 -7.35 0.05 0.35
N LEU A 861 -6.03 -0.15 0.48
CA LEU A 861 -5.34 -0.06 1.77
C LEU A 861 -4.93 1.38 2.13
N THR A 862 -4.91 2.30 1.16
CA THR A 862 -4.48 3.69 1.38
C THR A 862 -5.31 4.40 2.46
N GLY A 863 -6.63 4.19 2.46
CA GLY A 863 -7.53 4.83 3.42
C GLY A 863 -7.36 4.31 4.84
N GLU A 864 -7.05 3.02 5.01
CA GLU A 864 -6.78 2.42 6.31
C GLU A 864 -5.45 2.92 6.89
N LEU A 865 -4.35 2.81 6.13
CA LEU A 865 -3.03 3.24 6.60
C LEU A 865 -2.98 4.74 6.91
N ARG A 866 -3.62 5.58 6.09
CA ARG A 866 -3.70 7.02 6.35
C ARG A 866 -4.44 7.30 7.65
N ARG A 867 -5.56 6.62 7.89
CA ARG A 867 -6.34 6.76 9.12
C ARG A 867 -5.56 6.28 10.34
N LEU A 868 -4.84 5.16 10.22
CA LEU A 868 -3.99 4.67 11.30
C LEU A 868 -2.84 5.63 11.60
N ALA A 869 -2.15 6.15 10.57
CA ALA A 869 -1.12 7.16 10.75
C ALA A 869 -1.66 8.38 11.50
N GLN A 870 -2.81 8.92 11.09
CA GLN A 870 -3.47 10.03 11.78
C GLN A 870 -3.89 9.68 13.22
N ASP A 871 -4.50 8.51 13.42
CA ASP A 871 -4.96 8.05 14.72
C ASP A 871 -3.80 7.94 15.73
N PHE A 872 -2.68 7.34 15.32
CA PHE A 872 -1.51 7.19 16.18
C PHE A 872 -0.77 8.52 16.36
N SER A 873 -0.60 9.33 15.32
CA SER A 873 -0.01 10.69 15.44
C SER A 873 -0.76 11.62 16.40
N ARG A 874 -2.07 11.38 16.61
CA ARG A 874 -2.93 12.17 17.49
C ARG A 874 -3.04 11.61 18.91
N LYS A 875 -2.80 10.31 19.09
CA LYS A 875 -2.98 9.59 20.36
C LYS A 875 -1.67 9.22 21.05
N THR A 876 -0.56 9.23 20.32
CA THR A 876 0.79 8.91 20.82
C THR A 876 1.71 10.10 20.61
N THR A 877 2.88 10.08 21.25
CA THR A 877 3.92 11.10 21.05
C THR A 877 4.63 10.96 19.70
N THR A 878 4.66 9.74 19.14
CA THR A 878 5.20 9.45 17.81
C THR A 878 4.34 10.07 16.71
N LYS A 879 5.00 10.75 15.76
CA LYS A 879 4.33 11.35 14.58
C LYS A 879 4.59 10.51 13.34
N PHE A 880 3.52 10.02 12.71
CA PHE A 880 3.54 9.27 11.45
C PHE A 880 3.18 10.18 10.28
N ASP A 881 4.12 10.33 9.34
CA ASP A 881 3.93 11.08 8.10
C ASP A 881 3.67 10.11 6.96
N PHE A 882 2.44 10.13 6.41
CA PHE A 882 2.00 9.17 5.39
C PHE A 882 2.24 9.68 3.96
N HIS A 883 3.09 8.96 3.24
CA HIS A 883 3.46 9.20 1.85
C HIS A 883 2.87 8.12 0.95
N LYS A 884 2.13 8.52 -0.08
CA LYS A 884 1.49 7.60 -1.02
C LYS A 884 2.11 7.72 -2.41
N GLU A 885 2.69 6.63 -2.89
CA GLU A 885 3.09 6.49 -4.28
C GLU A 885 1.90 6.21 -5.20
N ASN A 886 1.95 6.75 -6.41
CA ASN A 886 0.98 6.47 -7.46
C ASN A 886 1.72 6.00 -8.72
N PHE A 887 1.98 4.70 -8.80
CA PHE A 887 2.51 4.03 -9.99
C PHE A 887 1.51 3.02 -10.53
#